data_AF-A0A5P6VQH1-F1
#
_entry.id   AF-A0A5P6VQH1-F1
#
_cell.length_a   1.000
_cell.length_b   1.000
_cell.length_c   1.000
_cell.angle_alpha   90.00
_cell.angle_beta   90.00
_cell.angle_gamma   90.00
#
_symmetry.space_group_name_H-M   'P 1'
#
loop_
_entity.id
_entity.type
_entity.pdbx_description
1 polymer ?
#
loop_
_entity_poly.entity_id
_entity_poly.type
_entity_poly.pdbx_seq_one_letter_code
_entity_poly.pdbx_strand_id
1 'polypeptide(L)'
;MQFNFGGKMDKNNKQSKKSKIPRIIYSVFFIFSIIIVALSIYIYRVSTEQMGLRGAGTIVNPYKISSSSDLVYLGKLVDSGYTFEKEYIEQTVDIDMESIGLFNPIGNEDYSFQGIYDGGGHSINNIVIEEEEGALFLGLGGQIKNLVVASGKISGNYAAGFAVKAVSSQAIISNCYNYATIHGEIRSSGIADDFSKGKINFCYNFGEIQGEIVNDISAFNVGELISINMSGDEIIMPETFTGYSYFISGTSDYLVDVINSFFSLGTTNFNKFSEINFLQDSKIFFTGNTLKRDIIRGINGKGTYHIPYLIQDVDDFLLFTDLVNSGIDFKGVYFKQKNNIDLVGIDEINPIGIFDSAKYFWGVYNGNSYSISNLNMDREDNCGLFGVLAGTVLNVSLENCHINGNCVGGIASHSYYLSRPQIINCICSGSNITGVTRAGGIADNFGNGDIILCVVDNSTSVNAPKESFICACDAKYIINCYAYDCFSNKPIIEKNVLCAESVTGKIISDLVIDGSLVKTLNKYINQHSSVRYVRSTDLNLWETSSTLKLSDQHSSRIIYKIVDLLLITGLFILVLIFNKNKIGILKNKIIISISEARRHRIIFVSIALSLLVLFVIYNLIENGIGFDRLYYNYSNGDAFTDRLSMIYFASDMASDRYILSESFYPPLNNLLYWLLSFYCGGYIENRFSYFQSHILNDNQIATIIFLAIALEVSIVFVLLRKYIVGNSISKSLIAIISFLSAPMLYAIERGNSLVLSFLLVMCFLIYYKNSDSAKRECALLSLAFSICLKIYPVFFCILLIDLNKKKNSINKILRVFIYSIVITTLSTIPYGGWSAVKGIFSNVVGLQRGTLDFSTATRLNYFRGLSVNFYNLFRLFFNENCAQKFSWILYAYVFLIAILVIVFVKEEYKKTIVAACLLCGVPNLSSFYTLIFFIPSFLQIYNKDDLEKIDYIYNGIIICMISFTPIYYFNNDFSLYSIVSPIGALLLISLLFFDSVFKIKSVECTSSE
;
A
#
# COMPACT_ATOMS: atom_id res chain seq x y z
N MET A 1 89.18 31.18 4.51
CA MET A 1 89.09 31.96 3.25
C MET A 1 87.61 32.17 2.93
N GLN A 2 87.23 33.45 2.85
CA GLN A 2 86.07 34.11 2.19
C GLN A 2 84.68 33.43 2.21
N PHE A 3 83.62 34.01 2.79
CA PHE A 3 82.86 35.25 2.49
C PHE A 3 82.05 35.27 1.17
N ASN A 4 80.73 35.49 1.37
CA ASN A 4 79.74 36.26 0.58
C ASN A 4 79.37 35.88 -0.85
N PHE A 5 78.05 35.86 -1.12
CA PHE A 5 77.28 36.80 -1.97
C PHE A 5 75.80 36.65 -1.55
N GLY A 6 74.97 37.67 -1.29
CA GLY A 6 74.92 39.03 -1.80
C GLY A 6 73.94 39.12 -2.98
N GLY A 7 72.66 39.48 -2.75
CA GLY A 7 71.68 39.67 -3.82
C GLY A 7 70.24 39.99 -3.36
N LYS A 8 69.93 41.28 -3.31
CA LYS A 8 68.72 41.97 -2.81
C LYS A 8 67.35 41.48 -3.32
N MET A 9 66.40 41.45 -2.39
CA MET A 9 64.97 41.78 -2.59
C MET A 9 64.82 43.25 -3.02
N ASP A 10 64.02 43.56 -4.05
CA ASP A 10 62.70 44.22 -3.87
C ASP A 10 61.89 44.34 -5.18
N LYS A 11 60.56 44.17 -5.03
CA LYS A 11 59.40 44.69 -5.82
C LYS A 11 59.37 44.67 -7.36
N ASN A 12 58.46 43.85 -7.93
CA ASN A 12 57.20 44.36 -8.53
C ASN A 12 56.23 43.26 -9.02
N ASN A 13 54.94 43.48 -8.69
CA ASN A 13 53.70 43.05 -9.36
C ASN A 13 53.42 41.57 -9.67
N LYS A 14 52.67 40.91 -8.78
CA LYS A 14 51.61 39.97 -9.18
C LYS A 14 50.32 40.24 -8.39
N GLN A 15 49.39 40.93 -9.06
CA GLN A 15 48.00 41.07 -8.66
C GLN A 15 47.37 39.72 -8.32
N SER A 16 46.70 39.69 -7.17
CA SER A 16 45.90 38.57 -6.68
C SER A 16 44.73 38.25 -7.63
N LYS A 17 44.79 37.13 -8.34
CA LYS A 17 43.58 36.46 -8.83
C LYS A 17 42.88 35.78 -7.65
N LYS A 18 42.10 36.54 -6.88
CA LYS A 18 41.07 35.97 -5.98
C LYS A 18 40.14 35.12 -6.85
N SER A 19 40.02 33.83 -6.55
CA SER A 19 39.14 32.93 -7.30
C SER A 19 37.71 33.46 -7.21
N LYS A 20 37.06 33.68 -8.36
CA LYS A 20 35.69 34.24 -8.47
C LYS A 20 34.60 33.22 -8.09
N ILE A 21 34.96 31.98 -7.77
CA ILE A 21 34.04 30.86 -7.51
C ILE A 21 33.22 31.02 -6.21
N PRO A 22 33.74 31.52 -5.08
CA PRO A 22 32.95 31.69 -3.87
C PRO A 22 31.84 32.74 -4.04
N ARG A 23 32.11 33.84 -4.78
CA ARG A 23 31.13 34.90 -5.02
C ARG A 23 29.95 34.43 -5.87
N ILE A 24 30.17 33.55 -6.84
CA ILE A 24 29.09 32.97 -7.65
C ILE A 24 28.17 32.10 -6.77
N ILE A 25 28.74 31.31 -5.85
CA ILE A 25 27.96 30.48 -4.92
C ILE A 25 27.14 31.36 -3.96
N TYR A 26 27.73 32.42 -3.40
CA TYR A 26 26.99 33.37 -2.55
C TYR A 26 25.91 34.15 -3.32
N SER A 27 26.17 34.55 -4.57
CA SER A 27 25.20 35.23 -5.43
C SER A 27 24.06 34.32 -5.85
N VAL A 28 24.33 33.04 -6.14
CA VAL A 28 23.30 32.03 -6.44
C VAL A 28 22.42 31.79 -5.21
N PHE A 29 23.00 31.59 -4.03
CA PHE A 29 22.23 31.43 -2.78
C PHE A 29 21.40 32.66 -2.43
N PHE A 30 21.94 33.88 -2.64
CA PHE A 30 21.24 35.13 -2.37
C PHE A 30 20.08 35.39 -3.34
N ILE A 31 20.26 35.12 -4.64
CA ILE A 31 19.20 35.20 -5.66
C ILE A 31 18.12 34.15 -5.40
N PHE A 32 18.51 32.92 -5.01
CA PHE A 32 17.57 31.87 -4.62
C PHE A 32 16.73 32.27 -3.40
N SER A 33 17.34 32.95 -2.43
CA SER A 33 16.65 33.45 -1.24
C SER A 33 15.63 34.55 -1.58
N ILE A 34 15.95 35.46 -2.51
CA ILE A 34 15.04 36.52 -2.98
C ILE A 34 13.89 35.94 -3.81
N ILE A 35 14.16 34.96 -4.67
CA ILE A 35 13.13 34.26 -5.46
C ILE A 35 12.18 33.49 -4.53
N ILE A 36 12.69 32.83 -3.50
CA ILE A 36 11.87 32.14 -2.49
C ILE A 36 10.97 33.14 -1.75
N VAL A 37 11.50 34.29 -1.32
CA VAL A 37 10.70 35.31 -0.62
C VAL A 37 9.65 35.93 -1.55
N ALA A 38 9.99 36.20 -2.81
CA ALA A 38 9.05 36.70 -3.81
C ALA A 38 7.97 35.66 -4.17
N LEU A 39 8.33 34.37 -4.29
CA LEU A 39 7.37 33.28 -4.44
C LEU A 39 6.50 33.13 -3.20
N SER A 40 7.05 33.31 -1.99
CA SER A 40 6.29 33.23 -0.74
C SER A 40 5.21 34.32 -0.66
N ILE A 41 5.53 35.53 -1.13
CA ILE A 41 4.58 36.67 -1.20
C ILE A 41 3.54 36.45 -2.31
N TYR A 42 3.92 35.83 -3.43
CA TYR A 42 3.00 35.45 -4.51
C TYR A 42 2.05 34.32 -4.08
N ILE A 43 2.57 33.28 -3.41
CA ILE A 43 1.81 32.13 -2.90
C ILE A 43 0.86 32.56 -1.77
N TYR A 44 1.25 33.49 -0.89
CA TYR A 44 0.36 34.07 0.12
C TYR A 44 -0.83 34.84 -0.49
N ARG A 45 -0.66 35.42 -1.68
CA ARG A 45 -1.77 36.05 -2.44
C ARG A 45 -2.67 35.04 -3.13
N VAL A 46 -2.18 33.82 -3.42
CA VAL A 46 -2.93 32.74 -4.07
C VAL A 46 -3.65 31.85 -3.04
N SER A 47 -3.13 31.72 -1.81
CA SER A 47 -3.66 30.84 -0.76
C SER A 47 -4.94 31.30 -0.06
N THR A 48 -5.58 32.38 -0.52
CA THR A 48 -6.89 32.81 0.01
C THR A 48 -8.09 32.19 -0.71
N GLU A 49 -7.87 31.25 -1.64
CA GLU A 49 -8.92 30.44 -2.26
C GLU A 49 -8.56 28.94 -2.22
N GLN A 50 -9.07 28.18 -1.25
CA GLN A 50 -9.12 26.71 -1.33
C GLN A 50 -10.42 26.21 -0.66
N MET A 51 -11.39 25.78 -1.48
CA MET A 51 -12.57 25.00 -1.08
C MET A 51 -12.49 23.61 -1.75
N GLY A 52 -12.77 22.53 -1.01
CA GLY A 52 -12.74 21.16 -1.51
C GLY A 52 -13.45 20.18 -0.55
N LEU A 53 -14.31 19.28 -1.06
CA LEU A 53 -14.94 18.23 -0.25
C LEU A 53 -13.92 17.12 0.08
N ARG A 54 -13.85 16.68 1.33
CA ARG A 54 -12.94 15.62 1.81
C ARG A 54 -13.48 14.24 1.41
N GLY A 55 -12.67 13.32 0.91
CA GLY A 55 -13.13 11.98 0.46
C GLY A 55 -12.90 11.74 -1.03
N ALA A 56 -13.28 10.57 -1.55
CA ALA A 56 -12.98 10.16 -2.93
C ALA A 56 -14.23 9.73 -3.73
N GLY A 57 -15.43 10.02 -3.24
CA GLY A 57 -16.66 9.71 -3.96
C GLY A 57 -16.94 8.21 -4.12
N THR A 58 -16.28 7.31 -3.39
CA THR A 58 -16.50 5.85 -3.52
C THR A 58 -17.23 5.26 -2.33
N ILE A 59 -17.87 4.11 -2.48
CA ILE A 59 -18.63 3.47 -1.39
C ILE A 59 -17.80 3.22 -0.10
N VAL A 60 -16.51 2.93 -0.24
CA VAL A 60 -15.59 2.71 0.89
C VAL A 60 -14.92 3.99 1.39
N ASN A 61 -14.96 5.07 0.61
CA ASN A 61 -14.42 6.38 0.96
C ASN A 61 -15.25 7.50 0.30
N PRO A 62 -16.45 7.77 0.82
CA PRO A 62 -17.37 8.77 0.26
C PRO A 62 -16.85 10.20 0.50
N TYR A 63 -17.34 11.17 -0.27
CA TYR A 63 -17.16 12.59 0.06
C TYR A 63 -17.86 12.88 1.39
N LYS A 64 -17.20 13.55 2.31
CA LYS A 64 -17.68 13.81 3.66
C LYS A 64 -18.27 15.19 3.74
N ILE A 65 -19.50 15.27 4.22
CA ILE A 65 -20.10 16.54 4.66
C ILE A 65 -19.97 16.58 6.18
N SER A 66 -19.12 17.47 6.67
CA SER A 66 -18.77 17.59 8.09
C SER A 66 -19.07 18.99 8.66
N SER A 67 -19.53 19.90 7.82
CA SER A 67 -19.85 21.29 8.18
C SER A 67 -20.88 21.87 7.21
N SER A 68 -21.50 22.99 7.60
CA SER A 68 -22.39 23.76 6.72
C SER A 68 -21.68 24.31 5.49
N SER A 69 -20.40 24.68 5.62
CA SER A 69 -19.54 25.08 4.50
C SER A 69 -19.35 23.96 3.47
N ASP A 70 -19.20 22.71 3.91
CA ASP A 70 -19.08 21.56 3.00
C ASP A 70 -20.38 21.38 2.20
N LEU A 71 -21.54 21.52 2.85
CA LEU A 71 -22.84 21.41 2.19
C LEU A 71 -23.07 22.52 1.15
N VAL A 72 -22.71 23.77 1.49
CA VAL A 72 -22.73 24.90 0.54
C VAL A 72 -21.79 24.66 -0.64
N TYR A 73 -20.61 24.09 -0.37
CA TYR A 73 -19.65 23.80 -1.43
C TYR A 73 -20.10 22.65 -2.35
N LEU A 74 -20.75 21.63 -1.80
CA LEU A 74 -21.43 20.59 -2.60
C LEU A 74 -22.43 21.23 -3.57
N GLY A 75 -23.26 22.17 -3.09
CA GLY A 75 -24.18 22.96 -3.92
C GLY A 75 -23.47 23.63 -5.08
N LYS A 76 -22.42 24.41 -4.80
CA LYS A 76 -21.63 25.11 -5.83
C LYS A 76 -21.05 24.18 -6.89
N LEU A 77 -20.61 22.98 -6.50
CA LEU A 77 -20.08 21.99 -7.45
C LEU A 77 -21.17 21.49 -8.40
N VAL A 78 -22.35 21.15 -7.86
CA VAL A 78 -23.48 20.73 -8.69
C VAL A 78 -23.92 21.87 -9.62
N ASP A 79 -24.03 23.09 -9.10
CA ASP A 79 -24.41 24.26 -9.88
C ASP A 79 -23.44 24.56 -11.03
N SER A 80 -22.15 24.20 -10.85
CA SER A 80 -21.11 24.33 -11.88
C SER A 80 -21.08 23.19 -12.90
N GLY A 81 -21.94 22.19 -12.76
CA GLY A 81 -22.07 21.05 -13.69
C GLY A 81 -21.43 19.75 -13.23
N TYR A 82 -20.91 19.67 -12.01
CA TYR A 82 -20.37 18.42 -11.46
C TYR A 82 -21.49 17.60 -10.80
N THR A 83 -22.01 16.60 -11.51
CA THR A 83 -23.27 15.91 -11.12
C THR A 83 -23.10 14.80 -10.07
N PHE A 84 -21.87 14.35 -9.77
CA PHE A 84 -21.59 13.24 -8.85
C PHE A 84 -22.17 11.87 -9.28
N GLU A 85 -22.50 11.65 -10.56
CA GLU A 85 -23.08 10.38 -11.03
C GLU A 85 -22.24 9.16 -10.57
N LYS A 86 -22.88 8.20 -9.87
CA LYS A 86 -22.27 6.99 -9.27
C LYS A 86 -21.28 7.23 -8.12
N GLU A 87 -21.13 8.47 -7.68
CA GLU A 87 -20.28 8.83 -6.55
C GLU A 87 -21.06 8.85 -5.23
N TYR A 88 -20.37 8.59 -4.12
CA TYR A 88 -20.94 8.47 -2.78
C TYR A 88 -20.53 9.66 -1.91
N ILE A 89 -21.51 10.21 -1.19
CA ILE A 89 -21.36 11.28 -0.21
C ILE A 89 -21.94 10.80 1.12
N GLU A 90 -21.25 11.03 2.23
CA GLU A 90 -21.62 10.64 3.59
C GLU A 90 -21.59 11.89 4.48
N GLN A 91 -22.74 12.24 5.06
CA GLN A 91 -22.79 13.20 6.14
C GLN A 91 -22.31 12.53 7.43
N THR A 92 -21.42 13.20 8.15
CA THR A 92 -20.70 12.59 9.29
C THR A 92 -21.08 13.18 10.64
N VAL A 93 -21.84 14.27 10.64
CA VAL A 93 -22.30 14.99 11.83
C VAL A 93 -23.64 15.67 11.53
N ASP A 94 -24.36 16.08 12.56
CA ASP A 94 -25.45 17.03 12.41
C ASP A 94 -24.92 18.38 11.94
N ILE A 95 -25.58 18.99 10.95
CA ILE A 95 -25.17 20.26 10.34
C ILE A 95 -26.10 21.36 10.83
N ASP A 96 -25.54 22.50 11.23
CA ASP A 96 -26.29 23.70 11.60
C ASP A 96 -26.10 24.79 10.55
N MET A 97 -27.21 25.22 9.94
CA MET A 97 -27.25 26.20 8.85
C MET A 97 -27.50 27.63 9.33
N GLU A 98 -27.65 27.88 10.64
CA GLU A 98 -27.94 29.22 11.18
C GLU A 98 -26.92 30.27 10.70
N SER A 99 -25.62 29.90 10.70
CA SER A 99 -24.53 30.77 10.26
C SER A 99 -24.48 31.05 8.75
N ILE A 100 -25.18 30.26 7.94
CA ILE A 100 -25.28 30.44 6.48
C ILE A 100 -26.38 31.45 6.14
N GLY A 101 -27.47 31.47 6.90
CA GLY A 101 -28.66 32.24 6.58
C GLY A 101 -29.42 31.63 5.40
N LEU A 102 -29.57 32.39 4.31
CA LEU A 102 -30.20 31.91 3.08
C LEU A 102 -29.30 30.88 2.38
N PHE A 103 -29.83 29.68 2.20
CA PHE A 103 -29.18 28.57 1.52
C PHE A 103 -29.73 28.42 0.11
N ASN A 104 -28.84 28.41 -0.88
CA ASN A 104 -29.20 28.09 -2.26
C ASN A 104 -29.41 26.57 -2.38
N PRO A 105 -30.53 26.11 -2.96
CA PRO A 105 -30.77 24.70 -3.29
C PRO A 105 -29.58 24.08 -4.02
N ILE A 106 -29.32 22.79 -3.79
CA ILE A 106 -28.27 22.06 -4.50
C ILE A 106 -28.76 21.75 -5.92
N GLY A 107 -28.11 22.34 -6.91
CA GLY A 107 -28.43 22.22 -8.33
C GLY A 107 -29.26 23.38 -8.87
N ASN A 108 -29.33 23.47 -10.19
CA ASN A 108 -30.04 24.50 -10.94
C ASN A 108 -30.82 23.90 -12.13
N GLU A 109 -31.37 24.76 -13.00
CA GLU A 109 -32.16 24.33 -14.17
C GLU A 109 -31.38 23.41 -15.12
N ASP A 110 -30.08 23.63 -15.27
CA ASP A 110 -29.21 22.90 -16.20
C ASP A 110 -28.58 21.66 -15.56
N TYR A 111 -28.29 21.72 -14.27
CA TYR A 111 -27.49 20.72 -13.55
C TYR A 111 -28.16 20.25 -12.27
N SER A 112 -28.34 18.93 -12.18
CA SER A 112 -28.95 18.25 -11.03
C SER A 112 -27.97 17.29 -10.37
N PHE A 113 -28.17 17.04 -9.08
CA PHE A 113 -27.37 16.08 -8.33
C PHE A 113 -27.74 14.64 -8.72
N GLN A 114 -26.74 13.83 -9.08
CA GLN A 114 -26.89 12.45 -9.57
C GLN A 114 -26.08 11.42 -8.76
N GLY A 115 -25.45 11.84 -7.66
CA GLY A 115 -24.72 10.95 -6.74
C GLY A 115 -25.59 10.28 -5.69
N ILE A 116 -24.96 9.64 -4.71
CA ILE A 116 -25.60 8.98 -3.57
C ILE A 116 -25.25 9.78 -2.32
N TYR A 117 -26.19 10.58 -1.82
CA TYR A 117 -26.08 11.31 -0.56
C TYR A 117 -26.65 10.46 0.58
N ASP A 118 -25.78 10.06 1.49
CA ASP A 118 -26.11 9.29 2.69
C ASP A 118 -26.00 10.20 3.92
N GLY A 119 -27.14 10.57 4.49
CA GLY A 119 -27.21 11.38 5.71
C GLY A 119 -26.67 10.67 6.94
N GLY A 120 -26.46 9.35 6.91
CA GLY A 120 -25.92 8.60 8.05
C GLY A 120 -26.82 8.58 9.29
N GLY A 121 -28.07 9.05 9.19
CA GLY A 121 -28.97 9.31 10.30
C GLY A 121 -28.81 10.69 10.94
N HIS A 122 -27.91 11.53 10.41
CA HIS A 122 -27.68 12.90 10.88
C HIS A 122 -28.73 13.88 10.34
N SER A 123 -28.79 15.02 11.00
CA SER A 123 -29.75 16.10 10.75
C SER A 123 -29.10 17.32 10.08
N ILE A 124 -29.90 18.07 9.33
CA ILE A 124 -29.63 19.44 8.91
C ILE A 124 -30.62 20.33 9.66
N ASN A 125 -30.08 21.28 10.43
CA ASN A 125 -30.84 22.17 11.30
C ASN A 125 -30.81 23.60 10.75
N ASN A 126 -31.84 24.35 11.07
CA ASN A 126 -31.99 25.79 10.81
C ASN A 126 -31.80 26.17 9.32
N ILE A 127 -32.21 25.30 8.40
CA ILE A 127 -32.08 25.58 6.96
C ILE A 127 -33.12 26.63 6.52
N VAL A 128 -32.70 27.67 5.80
CA VAL A 128 -33.60 28.69 5.26
C VAL A 128 -33.43 28.77 3.74
N ILE A 129 -34.48 28.47 2.99
CA ILE A 129 -34.50 28.52 1.52
C ILE A 129 -35.67 29.39 1.08
N GLU A 130 -35.41 30.43 0.29
CA GLU A 130 -36.41 31.35 -0.27
C GLU A 130 -36.11 31.54 -1.76
N GLU A 131 -36.60 30.64 -2.60
CA GLU A 131 -36.33 30.58 -4.05
C GLU A 131 -37.62 30.33 -4.83
N GLU A 132 -37.63 30.50 -6.15
CA GLU A 132 -38.84 30.22 -6.96
C GLU A 132 -39.23 28.72 -6.91
N GLU A 133 -38.24 27.83 -6.89
CA GLU A 133 -38.36 26.39 -6.63
C GLU A 133 -37.52 26.08 -5.37
N GLY A 134 -38.17 25.75 -4.25
CA GLY A 134 -37.51 25.64 -2.94
C GLY A 134 -37.40 24.21 -2.44
N ALA A 135 -36.19 23.64 -2.39
CA ALA A 135 -35.90 22.38 -1.69
C ALA A 135 -34.40 22.25 -1.39
N LEU A 136 -34.00 21.27 -0.56
CA LEU A 136 -32.59 20.98 -0.34
C LEU A 136 -31.84 20.68 -1.65
N PHE A 137 -32.48 19.95 -2.57
CA PHE A 137 -32.01 19.68 -3.93
C PHE A 137 -33.04 20.18 -4.94
N LEU A 138 -32.66 21.00 -5.92
CA LEU A 138 -33.61 21.51 -6.91
C LEU A 138 -34.11 20.37 -7.82
N GLY A 139 -33.18 19.59 -8.35
CA GLY A 139 -33.43 18.39 -9.15
C GLY A 139 -32.60 17.22 -8.66
N LEU A 140 -33.23 16.04 -8.55
CA LEU A 140 -32.57 14.81 -8.14
C LEU A 140 -32.55 13.78 -9.27
N GLY A 141 -31.37 13.35 -9.67
CA GLY A 141 -31.16 12.21 -10.57
C GLY A 141 -30.45 11.03 -9.91
N GLY A 142 -30.06 11.16 -8.64
CA GLY A 142 -29.35 10.17 -7.84
C GLY A 142 -30.15 9.77 -6.58
N GLN A 143 -29.47 9.48 -5.48
CA GLN A 143 -30.11 8.96 -4.27
C GLN A 143 -29.87 9.87 -3.06
N ILE A 144 -30.91 10.07 -2.24
CA ILE A 144 -30.82 10.64 -0.90
C ILE A 144 -31.32 9.60 0.08
N LYS A 145 -30.55 9.30 1.12
CA LYS A 145 -30.96 8.34 2.14
C LYS A 145 -30.51 8.70 3.55
N ASN A 146 -31.29 8.28 4.55
CA ASN A 146 -30.97 8.40 5.98
C ASN A 146 -30.68 9.84 6.42
N LEU A 147 -31.45 10.82 5.94
CA LEU A 147 -31.23 12.23 6.22
C LEU A 147 -32.44 12.84 6.92
N VAL A 148 -32.21 13.66 7.92
CA VAL A 148 -33.25 14.43 8.61
C VAL A 148 -33.07 15.90 8.31
N VAL A 149 -34.11 16.58 7.83
CA VAL A 149 -34.20 18.05 7.88
C VAL A 149 -34.93 18.38 9.17
N ALA A 150 -34.21 18.78 10.21
CA ALA A 150 -34.73 18.80 11.59
C ALA A 150 -35.37 20.14 11.99
N SER A 151 -34.99 21.24 11.35
CA SER A 151 -35.62 22.55 11.54
C SER A 151 -35.28 23.49 10.40
N GLY A 152 -36.11 24.49 10.15
CA GLY A 152 -35.90 25.45 9.08
C GLY A 152 -37.20 25.93 8.43
N LYS A 153 -37.06 26.76 7.40
CA LYS A 153 -38.15 27.24 6.55
C LYS A 153 -37.73 27.13 5.09
N ILE A 154 -38.50 26.40 4.29
CA ILE A 154 -38.29 26.26 2.85
C ILE A 154 -39.51 26.86 2.14
N SER A 155 -39.29 27.79 1.21
CA SER A 155 -40.37 28.46 0.50
C SER A 155 -40.08 28.73 -0.98
N GLY A 156 -41.16 28.79 -1.78
CA GLY A 156 -41.14 29.09 -3.21
C GLY A 156 -42.51 29.01 -3.89
N ASN A 157 -42.58 28.99 -5.21
CA ASN A 157 -43.81 28.65 -5.95
C ASN A 157 -44.11 27.15 -5.81
N TYR A 158 -43.06 26.33 -5.92
CA TYR A 158 -43.06 24.90 -5.67
C TYR A 158 -42.03 24.61 -4.58
N ALA A 159 -42.47 24.08 -3.43
CA ALA A 159 -41.59 23.87 -2.29
C ALA A 159 -41.63 22.41 -1.79
N ALA A 160 -40.46 21.86 -1.44
CA ALA A 160 -40.35 20.53 -0.87
C ALA A 160 -39.21 20.38 0.14
N GLY A 161 -39.31 19.40 1.05
CA GLY A 161 -38.28 19.13 2.05
C GLY A 161 -36.92 18.69 1.47
N PHE A 162 -36.92 17.77 0.51
CA PHE A 162 -35.70 17.18 -0.04
C PHE A 162 -35.46 17.48 -1.51
N ALA A 163 -36.47 17.34 -2.38
CA ALA A 163 -36.29 17.62 -3.80
C ALA A 163 -37.53 18.19 -4.49
N VAL A 164 -37.38 19.18 -5.38
CA VAL A 164 -38.54 19.66 -6.16
C VAL A 164 -38.91 18.66 -7.25
N LYS A 165 -37.94 18.16 -8.03
CA LYS A 165 -38.22 17.24 -9.15
C LYS A 165 -37.26 16.07 -9.33
N ALA A 166 -37.79 14.95 -9.84
CA ALA A 166 -36.98 13.81 -10.31
C ALA A 166 -36.56 13.99 -11.77
N VAL A 167 -35.25 14.06 -12.05
CA VAL A 167 -34.75 14.22 -13.44
C VAL A 167 -34.42 12.89 -14.13
N SER A 168 -34.37 11.78 -13.38
CA SER A 168 -33.98 10.44 -13.85
C SER A 168 -34.78 9.34 -13.14
N SER A 169 -34.88 8.16 -13.74
CA SER A 169 -35.43 6.96 -13.08
C SER A 169 -34.55 6.39 -11.98
N GLN A 170 -33.33 6.91 -11.84
CA GLN A 170 -32.40 6.61 -10.74
C GLN A 170 -32.65 7.49 -9.49
N ALA A 171 -33.57 8.47 -9.58
CA ALA A 171 -33.92 9.35 -8.48
C ALA A 171 -34.63 8.58 -7.36
N ILE A 172 -34.00 8.49 -6.18
CA ILE A 172 -34.57 7.77 -5.02
C ILE A 172 -34.40 8.60 -3.76
N ILE A 173 -35.48 8.81 -3.02
CA ILE A 173 -35.45 9.38 -1.66
C ILE A 173 -35.92 8.28 -0.70
N SER A 174 -35.06 7.91 0.26
CA SER A 174 -35.36 6.78 1.16
C SER A 174 -34.98 7.02 2.61
N ASN A 175 -35.85 6.64 3.56
CA ASN A 175 -35.59 6.80 4.99
C ASN A 175 -35.20 8.24 5.36
N CYS A 176 -35.96 9.22 4.88
CA CYS A 176 -35.71 10.65 5.06
C CYS A 176 -36.90 11.31 5.77
N TYR A 177 -36.60 12.30 6.62
CA TYR A 177 -37.60 12.90 7.52
C TYR A 177 -37.53 14.42 7.46
N ASN A 178 -38.66 15.08 7.23
CA ASN A 178 -38.75 16.54 7.25
C ASN A 178 -39.48 17.02 8.50
N TYR A 179 -38.89 17.97 9.22
CA TYR A 179 -39.48 18.73 10.32
C TYR A 179 -39.48 20.25 10.05
N ALA A 180 -38.87 20.69 8.94
CA ALA A 180 -38.88 22.10 8.55
C ALA A 180 -40.26 22.52 8.01
N THR A 181 -40.62 23.78 8.20
CA THR A 181 -41.85 24.35 7.64
C THR A 181 -41.67 24.56 6.13
N ILE A 182 -42.62 24.05 5.34
CA ILE A 182 -42.64 24.18 3.88
C ILE A 182 -43.75 25.15 3.48
N HIS A 183 -43.42 26.19 2.71
CA HIS A 183 -44.38 27.18 2.22
C HIS A 183 -44.25 27.40 0.70
N GLY A 184 -45.12 26.78 -0.07
CA GLY A 184 -45.19 26.89 -1.53
C GLY A 184 -46.43 27.67 -1.95
N GLU A 185 -46.29 28.73 -2.77
CA GLU A 185 -47.44 29.53 -3.21
C GLU A 185 -48.44 28.69 -4.02
N ILE A 186 -47.95 27.79 -4.88
CA ILE A 186 -48.76 26.91 -5.73
C ILE A 186 -48.81 25.49 -5.17
N ARG A 187 -47.65 24.85 -4.99
CA ARG A 187 -47.56 23.49 -4.44
C ARG A 187 -46.51 23.35 -3.35
N SER A 188 -46.86 22.59 -2.31
CA SER A 188 -45.96 22.29 -1.20
C SER A 188 -46.00 20.82 -0.83
N SER A 189 -44.82 20.22 -0.72
CA SER A 189 -44.66 18.80 -0.43
C SER A 189 -43.73 18.56 0.75
N GLY A 190 -44.09 17.68 1.68
CA GLY A 190 -43.22 17.40 2.82
C GLY A 190 -41.90 16.71 2.43
N ILE A 191 -41.88 15.92 1.35
CA ILE A 191 -40.69 15.20 0.87
C ILE A 191 -40.23 15.67 -0.51
N ALA A 192 -41.06 15.53 -1.55
CA ALA A 192 -40.72 15.95 -2.91
C ALA A 192 -41.95 16.37 -3.74
N ASP A 193 -41.83 17.31 -4.68
CA ASP A 193 -42.99 17.84 -5.46
C ASP A 193 -43.34 16.99 -6.71
N ASP A 194 -42.68 17.17 -7.86
CA ASP A 194 -42.89 16.34 -9.07
C ASP A 194 -41.84 15.22 -9.16
N PHE A 195 -42.16 14.08 -8.55
CA PHE A 195 -41.31 12.90 -8.51
C PHE A 195 -41.79 11.78 -9.44
N SER A 196 -42.45 12.13 -10.54
CA SER A 196 -43.03 11.19 -11.52
C SER A 196 -42.06 10.16 -12.11
N LYS A 197 -40.77 10.51 -12.21
CA LYS A 197 -39.71 9.61 -12.71
C LYS A 197 -39.03 8.82 -11.61
N GLY A 198 -39.14 9.24 -10.35
CA GLY A 198 -38.35 8.70 -9.24
C GLY A 198 -39.16 7.82 -8.28
N LYS A 199 -38.51 7.40 -7.20
CA LYS A 199 -39.08 6.57 -6.13
C LYS A 199 -38.94 7.22 -4.76
N ILE A 200 -39.99 7.16 -3.95
CA ILE A 200 -39.97 7.63 -2.55
C ILE A 200 -40.31 6.46 -1.63
N ASN A 201 -39.42 6.14 -0.68
CA ASN A 201 -39.54 4.97 0.18
C ASN A 201 -39.32 5.32 1.66
N PHE A 202 -40.19 4.90 2.57
CA PHE A 202 -39.99 5.07 4.02
C PHE A 202 -39.68 6.51 4.48
N CYS A 203 -40.30 7.53 3.87
CA CYS A 203 -40.08 8.92 4.20
C CYS A 203 -41.29 9.52 4.92
N TYR A 204 -41.06 10.50 5.79
CA TYR A 204 -42.11 11.09 6.62
C TYR A 204 -41.95 12.60 6.75
N ASN A 205 -43.07 13.30 6.70
CA ASN A 205 -43.14 14.71 7.05
C ASN A 205 -43.78 14.87 8.44
N PHE A 206 -43.14 15.71 9.25
CA PHE A 206 -43.61 16.19 10.54
C PHE A 206 -43.62 17.73 10.60
N GLY A 207 -43.08 18.39 9.57
CA GLY A 207 -43.07 19.84 9.45
C GLY A 207 -44.42 20.38 8.97
N GLU A 208 -44.74 21.61 9.34
CA GLU A 208 -45.94 22.29 8.86
C GLU A 208 -45.83 22.58 7.35
N ILE A 209 -46.88 22.30 6.59
CA ILE A 209 -46.95 22.56 5.15
C ILE A 209 -48.04 23.61 4.88
N GLN A 210 -47.72 24.64 4.10
CA GLN A 210 -48.62 25.74 3.74
C GLN A 210 -48.56 26.02 2.24
N GLY A 211 -49.71 26.15 1.57
CA GLY A 211 -49.77 26.46 0.14
C GLY A 211 -51.17 26.26 -0.44
N GLU A 212 -51.35 26.55 -1.73
CA GLU A 212 -52.63 26.28 -2.44
C GLU A 212 -52.90 24.77 -2.56
N ILE A 213 -51.88 23.99 -2.93
CA ILE A 213 -51.92 22.53 -2.98
C ILE A 213 -50.84 21.98 -2.03
N VAL A 214 -51.23 21.19 -1.03
CA VAL A 214 -50.31 20.64 -0.03
C VAL A 214 -50.40 19.12 0.07
N ASN A 215 -49.25 18.46 0.29
CA ASN A 215 -49.19 17.02 0.54
C ASN A 215 -48.01 16.64 1.43
N ASP A 216 -48.18 15.69 2.35
CA ASP A 216 -47.09 15.24 3.23
C ASP A 216 -45.93 14.57 2.49
N ILE A 217 -46.19 13.97 1.34
CA ILE A 217 -45.18 13.24 0.56
C ILE A 217 -44.91 13.93 -0.77
N SER A 218 -45.93 14.08 -1.62
CA SER A 218 -45.82 14.71 -2.95
C SER A 218 -47.14 15.29 -3.44
N ALA A 219 -47.11 16.57 -3.84
CA ALA A 219 -48.28 17.35 -4.25
C ALA A 219 -48.62 17.22 -5.75
N PHE A 220 -47.84 16.46 -6.54
CA PHE A 220 -48.12 16.25 -7.97
C PHE A 220 -48.10 14.78 -8.39
N ASN A 221 -46.93 14.23 -8.72
CA ASN A 221 -46.80 12.87 -9.24
C ASN A 221 -45.64 12.13 -8.59
N VAL A 222 -45.82 10.83 -8.36
CA VAL A 222 -44.77 9.92 -7.91
C VAL A 222 -44.78 8.69 -8.81
N GLY A 223 -43.62 8.31 -9.35
CA GLY A 223 -43.49 7.13 -10.22
C GLY A 223 -43.76 5.83 -9.46
N GLU A 224 -43.07 5.64 -8.35
CA GLU A 224 -43.28 4.51 -7.43
C GLU A 224 -43.18 4.99 -5.98
N LEU A 225 -44.21 4.71 -5.17
CA LEU A 225 -44.29 5.09 -3.76
C LEU A 225 -44.40 3.83 -2.90
N ILE A 226 -43.49 3.64 -1.95
CA ILE A 226 -43.63 2.62 -0.91
C ILE A 226 -43.60 3.34 0.45
N SER A 227 -44.77 3.77 0.91
CA SER A 227 -44.96 4.42 2.21
C SER A 227 -45.62 3.48 3.21
N ILE A 228 -45.05 3.36 4.41
CA ILE A 228 -45.72 2.82 5.60
C ILE A 228 -46.02 4.04 6.46
N ASN A 229 -47.28 4.35 6.79
CA ASN A 229 -47.62 5.49 7.64
C ASN A 229 -48.15 5.00 9.00
N MET A 230 -47.66 5.60 10.08
CA MET A 230 -48.20 5.46 11.44
C MET A 230 -48.63 6.83 11.95
N SER A 231 -49.71 7.35 11.41
CA SER A 231 -50.47 8.44 12.04
C SER A 231 -51.94 8.24 11.70
N GLY A 232 -52.81 8.60 12.65
CA GLY A 232 -54.24 8.31 12.58
C GLY A 232 -55.04 9.15 11.58
N ASP A 233 -54.38 9.94 10.72
CA ASP A 233 -55.03 10.84 9.77
C ASP A 233 -54.88 10.33 8.32
N GLU A 234 -55.95 10.50 7.55
CA GLU A 234 -56.07 10.08 6.14
C GLU A 234 -55.02 10.79 5.26
N ILE A 235 -54.16 10.01 4.57
CA ILE A 235 -53.31 10.53 3.49
C ILE A 235 -54.20 10.97 2.33
N ILE A 236 -54.26 12.28 2.08
CA ILE A 236 -54.87 12.84 0.87
C ILE A 236 -53.94 12.53 -0.31
N MET A 237 -54.34 11.66 -1.24
CA MET A 237 -53.53 11.31 -2.42
C MET A 237 -53.85 12.24 -3.59
N PRO A 238 -52.87 12.66 -4.42
CA PRO A 238 -53.15 13.43 -5.63
C PRO A 238 -53.96 12.62 -6.65
N GLU A 239 -54.83 13.28 -7.41
CA GLU A 239 -55.73 12.66 -8.41
C GLU A 239 -55.01 11.88 -9.52
N THR A 240 -53.69 12.04 -9.66
CA THR A 240 -52.85 11.47 -10.72
C THR A 240 -51.90 10.36 -10.25
N PHE A 241 -52.10 9.80 -9.05
CA PHE A 241 -51.29 8.69 -8.53
C PHE A 241 -51.36 7.42 -9.41
N THR A 242 -50.21 6.95 -9.92
CA THR A 242 -50.10 5.72 -10.74
C THR A 242 -49.40 4.55 -10.03
N GLY A 243 -49.10 4.67 -8.73
CA GLY A 243 -48.37 3.67 -7.94
C GLY A 243 -49.24 2.74 -7.09
N TYR A 244 -48.61 1.91 -6.23
CA TYR A 244 -49.30 1.10 -5.23
C TYR A 244 -49.21 1.78 -3.86
N SER A 245 -50.32 1.95 -3.12
CA SER A 245 -50.32 2.42 -1.74
C SER A 245 -50.90 1.35 -0.80
N TYR A 246 -50.28 1.14 0.35
CA TYR A 246 -50.75 0.19 1.36
C TYR A 246 -50.96 0.92 2.69
N PHE A 247 -52.22 0.96 3.14
CA PHE A 247 -52.60 1.50 4.45
C PHE A 247 -52.51 0.41 5.51
N ILE A 248 -51.79 0.65 6.61
CA ILE A 248 -51.75 -0.26 7.76
C ILE A 248 -52.04 0.57 9.02
N SER A 249 -53.27 0.48 9.53
CA SER A 249 -53.61 1.01 10.86
C SER A 249 -53.39 -0.09 11.91
N GLY A 250 -52.42 0.03 12.81
CA GLY A 250 -52.21 -0.97 13.86
C GLY A 250 -51.16 -0.61 14.90
N THR A 251 -51.28 -1.18 16.09
CA THR A 251 -50.33 -1.08 17.21
C THR A 251 -48.99 -1.77 16.88
N SER A 252 -47.92 -1.44 17.62
CA SER A 252 -46.52 -1.85 17.39
C SER A 252 -46.31 -3.31 16.99
N ASP A 253 -47.07 -4.23 17.60
CA ASP A 253 -46.87 -5.68 17.42
C ASP A 253 -47.45 -6.17 16.08
N TYR A 254 -48.53 -5.54 15.59
CA TYR A 254 -49.10 -5.83 14.28
C TYR A 254 -48.22 -5.30 13.14
N LEU A 255 -47.44 -4.25 13.41
CA LEU A 255 -46.53 -3.64 12.44
C LEU A 255 -45.38 -4.57 12.07
N VAL A 256 -44.81 -5.28 13.05
CA VAL A 256 -43.71 -6.23 12.84
C VAL A 256 -44.17 -7.40 11.97
N ASP A 257 -45.37 -7.93 12.22
CA ASP A 257 -45.92 -9.04 11.45
C ASP A 257 -46.28 -8.64 10.01
N VAL A 258 -46.80 -7.43 9.80
CA VAL A 258 -47.09 -6.93 8.44
C VAL A 258 -45.81 -6.56 7.69
N ILE A 259 -44.80 -5.97 8.35
CA ILE A 259 -43.47 -5.72 7.76
C ILE A 259 -42.81 -7.04 7.37
N ASN A 260 -42.87 -8.06 8.23
CA ASN A 260 -42.36 -9.40 7.94
C ASN A 260 -43.15 -10.08 6.81
N SER A 261 -44.47 -9.87 6.71
CA SER A 261 -45.27 -10.41 5.60
C SER A 261 -44.96 -9.70 4.29
N PHE A 262 -44.64 -8.40 4.30
CA PHE A 262 -44.18 -7.63 3.15
C PHE A 262 -42.88 -8.20 2.57
N PHE A 263 -41.93 -8.59 3.42
CA PHE A 263 -40.69 -9.24 2.99
C PHE A 263 -40.90 -10.66 2.45
N SER A 264 -42.01 -11.31 2.79
CA SER A 264 -42.35 -12.66 2.32
C SER A 264 -43.07 -12.68 0.96
N LEU A 265 -43.64 -11.55 0.51
CA LEU A 265 -44.49 -11.47 -0.70
C LEU A 265 -43.75 -11.12 -2.01
N GLY A 266 -42.41 -11.14 -2.02
CA GLY A 266 -41.67 -11.31 -3.28
C GLY A 266 -41.54 -10.09 -4.19
N THR A 267 -41.41 -8.88 -3.66
CA THR A 267 -40.85 -7.75 -4.43
C THR A 267 -39.37 -7.57 -4.07
N THR A 268 -38.52 -7.65 -5.09
CA THR A 268 -37.06 -7.63 -5.01
C THR A 268 -36.50 -6.37 -4.33
N ASN A 269 -35.49 -6.56 -3.46
CA ASN A 269 -34.48 -5.58 -2.98
C ASN A 269 -34.63 -4.88 -1.62
N PHE A 270 -35.12 -5.53 -0.57
CA PHE A 270 -34.82 -5.07 0.81
C PHE A 270 -34.54 -6.26 1.74
N ASN A 271 -33.29 -6.34 2.24
CA ASN A 271 -32.83 -7.39 3.15
C ASN A 271 -33.61 -7.36 4.47
N LYS A 272 -33.84 -8.54 5.08
CA LYS A 272 -34.41 -8.70 6.44
C LYS A 272 -33.76 -7.74 7.43
N PHE A 273 -34.53 -6.82 7.98
CA PHE A 273 -34.16 -6.00 9.14
C PHE A 273 -34.26 -6.87 10.40
N SER A 274 -33.14 -7.25 11.01
CA SER A 274 -33.17 -8.15 12.18
C SER A 274 -33.19 -7.45 13.54
N GLU A 275 -33.04 -6.13 13.64
CA GLU A 275 -33.20 -5.41 14.92
C GLU A 275 -33.82 -4.02 14.71
N ILE A 276 -35.07 -3.85 15.15
CA ILE A 276 -35.71 -2.55 15.36
C ILE A 276 -35.39 -2.14 16.79
N ASN A 277 -34.44 -1.22 16.97
CA ASN A 277 -34.16 -0.65 18.29
C ASN A 277 -35.12 0.51 18.58
N PHE A 278 -36.09 0.28 19.46
CA PHE A 278 -36.90 1.33 20.05
C PHE A 278 -36.03 2.10 21.06
N LEU A 279 -35.57 3.29 20.69
CA LEU A 279 -35.06 4.23 21.69
C LEU A 279 -36.25 4.91 22.36
N GLN A 280 -36.18 5.04 23.70
CA GLN A 280 -37.12 5.84 24.48
C GLN A 280 -37.26 7.22 23.81
N ASP A 281 -38.51 7.65 23.59
CA ASP A 281 -38.93 8.90 22.91
C ASP A 281 -39.53 8.78 21.50
N SER A 282 -40.10 7.62 21.13
CA SER A 282 -41.02 7.50 19.96
C SER A 282 -40.41 7.93 18.61
N LYS A 283 -39.10 7.76 18.44
CA LYS A 283 -38.39 7.93 17.16
C LYS A 283 -38.02 6.56 16.58
N ILE A 284 -38.53 6.24 15.39
CA ILE A 284 -38.14 5.03 14.65
C ILE A 284 -37.00 5.41 13.70
N PHE A 285 -35.79 4.93 13.98
CA PHE A 285 -34.66 5.05 13.06
C PHE A 285 -34.41 3.69 12.39
N PHE A 286 -34.49 3.63 11.06
CA PHE A 286 -33.90 2.52 10.31
C PHE A 286 -32.40 2.79 10.15
N THR A 287 -31.56 2.29 11.05
CA THR A 287 -30.09 2.37 10.91
C THR A 287 -29.60 1.33 9.90
N GLY A 288 -29.87 1.54 8.62
CA GLY A 288 -29.59 0.57 7.55
C GLY A 288 -28.15 0.54 7.01
N ASN A 289 -27.27 1.47 7.39
CA ASN A 289 -25.89 1.53 6.86
C ASN A 289 -24.79 1.09 7.82
N THR A 290 -25.07 0.94 9.11
CA THR A 290 -24.13 0.27 10.03
C THR A 290 -23.97 -1.21 9.64
N LEU A 291 -25.04 -1.84 9.13
CA LEU A 291 -25.06 -3.26 8.74
C LEU A 291 -24.20 -3.60 7.52
N LYS A 292 -24.04 -2.76 6.48
CA LYS A 292 -23.15 -3.12 5.34
C LYS A 292 -21.66 -3.17 5.72
N ARG A 293 -21.22 -2.32 6.67
CA ARG A 293 -19.86 -2.35 7.22
C ARG A 293 -19.70 -3.41 8.32
N ASP A 294 -20.77 -3.77 9.04
CA ASP A 294 -20.74 -4.80 10.08
C ASP A 294 -20.88 -6.24 9.55
N ILE A 295 -21.60 -6.49 8.46
CA ILE A 295 -21.75 -7.85 7.90
C ILE A 295 -20.42 -8.38 7.32
N ILE A 296 -19.58 -7.51 6.75
CA ILE A 296 -18.25 -7.90 6.26
C ILE A 296 -17.24 -8.11 7.41
N ARG A 297 -17.55 -7.69 8.66
CA ARG A 297 -16.71 -7.99 9.83
C ARG A 297 -16.69 -9.48 10.21
N GLY A 298 -17.61 -10.29 9.67
CA GLY A 298 -17.59 -11.74 9.85
C GLY A 298 -16.39 -12.41 9.17
N ILE A 299 -15.93 -11.89 8.03
CA ILE A 299 -14.85 -12.50 7.25
C ILE A 299 -13.55 -11.72 7.49
N ASN A 300 -12.53 -12.40 8.02
CA ASN A 300 -11.25 -11.79 8.34
C ASN A 300 -10.54 -11.24 7.10
N GLY A 301 -10.22 -9.95 7.06
CA GLY A 301 -9.46 -9.34 5.96
C GLY A 301 -9.92 -7.92 5.66
N LYS A 302 -9.42 -7.34 4.56
CA LYS A 302 -9.85 -6.02 4.05
C LYS A 302 -10.30 -6.05 2.58
N GLY A 303 -10.33 -7.24 1.97
CA GLY A 303 -10.73 -7.38 0.58
C GLY A 303 -9.77 -6.77 -0.44
N THR A 304 -8.54 -6.43 -0.05
CA THR A 304 -7.53 -5.86 -0.97
C THR A 304 -6.63 -6.97 -1.50
N TYR A 305 -5.93 -6.74 -2.61
CA TYR A 305 -5.00 -7.74 -3.16
C TYR A 305 -3.97 -8.27 -2.14
N HIS A 306 -3.43 -7.39 -1.29
CA HIS A 306 -2.45 -7.77 -0.27
C HIS A 306 -3.06 -8.26 1.06
N ILE A 307 -4.31 -7.87 1.34
CA ILE A 307 -5.06 -8.28 2.53
C ILE A 307 -6.45 -8.73 2.07
N PRO A 308 -6.54 -9.90 1.41
CA PRO A 308 -7.81 -10.42 0.92
C PRO A 308 -8.71 -10.78 2.10
N TYR A 309 -10.01 -10.88 1.86
CA TYR A 309 -10.91 -11.58 2.78
C TYR A 309 -10.56 -13.06 2.80
N LEU A 310 -10.41 -13.63 3.99
CA LEU A 310 -9.96 -14.99 4.21
C LEU A 310 -11.17 -15.90 4.40
N ILE A 311 -11.29 -16.91 3.56
CA ILE A 311 -12.28 -17.97 3.72
C ILE A 311 -11.58 -19.13 4.44
N GLN A 312 -11.85 -19.29 5.73
CA GLN A 312 -11.10 -20.21 6.59
C GLN A 312 -11.91 -21.44 6.99
N ASP A 313 -13.23 -21.37 6.95
CA ASP A 313 -14.15 -22.43 7.32
C ASP A 313 -15.45 -22.35 6.52
N VAL A 314 -16.36 -23.28 6.83
CA VAL A 314 -17.67 -23.40 6.17
C VAL A 314 -18.52 -22.16 6.39
N ASP A 315 -18.49 -21.57 7.58
CA ASP A 315 -19.30 -20.39 7.92
C ASP A 315 -18.85 -19.16 7.11
N ASP A 316 -17.54 -18.93 7.00
CA ASP A 316 -16.97 -17.88 6.12
C ASP A 316 -17.44 -18.07 4.66
N PHE A 317 -17.44 -19.32 4.18
CA PHE A 317 -17.82 -19.68 2.82
C PHE A 317 -19.32 -19.48 2.56
N LEU A 318 -20.18 -19.89 3.49
CA LEU A 318 -21.63 -19.68 3.41
C LEU A 318 -21.96 -18.18 3.48
N LEU A 319 -21.34 -17.44 4.39
CA LEU A 319 -21.50 -15.99 4.50
C LEU A 319 -21.08 -15.29 3.20
N PHE A 320 -19.93 -15.67 2.62
CA PHE A 320 -19.50 -15.14 1.32
C PHE A 320 -20.54 -15.39 0.23
N THR A 321 -21.08 -16.60 0.17
CA THR A 321 -22.12 -17.00 -0.79
C THR A 321 -23.38 -16.16 -0.64
N ASP A 322 -23.86 -15.99 0.59
CA ASP A 322 -25.04 -15.20 0.91
C ASP A 322 -24.83 -13.71 0.57
N LEU A 323 -23.63 -13.19 0.80
CA LEU A 323 -23.33 -11.78 0.49
C LEU A 323 -23.40 -11.51 -1.02
N VAL A 324 -22.84 -12.39 -1.85
CA VAL A 324 -22.96 -12.27 -3.31
C VAL A 324 -24.44 -12.32 -3.71
N ASN A 325 -25.17 -13.33 -3.21
CA ASN A 325 -26.57 -13.54 -3.55
C ASN A 325 -27.52 -12.48 -2.96
N SER A 326 -27.06 -11.70 -1.98
CA SER A 326 -27.76 -10.51 -1.47
C SER A 326 -27.60 -9.28 -2.39
N GLY A 327 -26.63 -9.31 -3.32
CA GLY A 327 -26.37 -8.24 -4.29
C GLY A 327 -25.08 -7.45 -4.06
N ILE A 328 -24.18 -7.94 -3.20
CA ILE A 328 -22.84 -7.37 -3.08
C ILE A 328 -21.96 -7.95 -4.18
N ASP A 329 -21.58 -7.11 -5.15
CA ASP A 329 -20.89 -7.57 -6.36
C ASP A 329 -19.40 -7.89 -6.16
N PHE A 330 -18.76 -7.30 -5.14
CA PHE A 330 -17.33 -7.44 -4.83
C PHE A 330 -16.38 -7.02 -5.96
N LYS A 331 -16.78 -6.07 -6.81
CA LYS A 331 -15.91 -5.59 -7.88
C LYS A 331 -14.61 -4.99 -7.32
N GLY A 332 -13.46 -5.52 -7.76
CA GLY A 332 -12.13 -5.10 -7.29
C GLY A 332 -11.74 -5.61 -5.90
N VAL A 333 -12.52 -6.53 -5.33
CA VAL A 333 -12.30 -7.14 -4.01
C VAL A 333 -11.66 -8.52 -4.17
N TYR A 334 -10.75 -8.87 -3.24
CA TYR A 334 -9.98 -10.12 -3.26
C TYR A 334 -10.34 -11.02 -2.08
N PHE A 335 -10.54 -12.30 -2.38
CA PHE A 335 -10.79 -13.39 -1.44
C PHE A 335 -9.70 -14.45 -1.56
N LYS A 336 -9.31 -15.07 -0.44
CA LYS A 336 -8.30 -16.12 -0.39
C LYS A 336 -8.68 -17.23 0.59
N GLN A 337 -8.74 -18.48 0.15
CA GLN A 337 -8.94 -19.61 1.06
C GLN A 337 -7.70 -19.88 1.91
N LYS A 338 -7.93 -20.33 3.13
CA LYS A 338 -6.85 -20.69 4.08
C LYS A 338 -6.88 -22.15 4.51
N ASN A 339 -7.99 -22.84 4.32
CA ASN A 339 -8.17 -24.26 4.64
C ASN A 339 -9.06 -24.91 3.57
N ASN A 340 -9.05 -26.25 3.54
CA ASN A 340 -10.07 -27.02 2.84
C ASN A 340 -11.44 -26.73 3.46
N ILE A 341 -12.45 -26.56 2.62
CA ILE A 341 -13.84 -26.34 3.01
C ILE A 341 -14.61 -27.61 2.69
N ASP A 342 -15.11 -28.28 3.72
CA ASP A 342 -15.87 -29.52 3.60
C ASP A 342 -17.34 -29.25 3.93
N LEU A 343 -18.23 -29.46 2.95
CA LEU A 343 -19.65 -29.11 3.03
C LEU A 343 -20.55 -30.32 3.39
N VAL A 344 -19.96 -31.39 3.92
CA VAL A 344 -20.72 -32.55 4.44
C VAL A 344 -21.81 -32.10 5.41
N GLY A 345 -23.03 -32.61 5.19
CA GLY A 345 -24.17 -32.35 6.06
C GLY A 345 -24.87 -31.01 5.82
N ILE A 346 -24.48 -30.26 4.78
CA ILE A 346 -25.24 -29.11 4.28
C ILE A 346 -26.08 -29.58 3.08
N ASP A 347 -27.38 -29.71 3.30
CA ASP A 347 -28.26 -30.44 2.37
C ASP A 347 -28.49 -29.67 1.05
N GLU A 348 -28.52 -28.33 1.07
CA GLU A 348 -28.69 -27.49 -0.12
C GLU A 348 -27.96 -26.14 0.00
N ILE A 349 -27.04 -25.86 -0.95
CA ILE A 349 -26.34 -24.57 -1.06
C ILE A 349 -26.70 -23.89 -2.39
N ASN A 350 -26.99 -22.58 -2.34
CA ASN A 350 -27.20 -21.79 -3.55
C ASN A 350 -25.87 -21.52 -4.28
N PRO A 351 -25.85 -21.49 -5.63
CA PRO A 351 -24.69 -21.02 -6.38
C PRO A 351 -24.25 -19.64 -5.92
N ILE A 352 -22.94 -19.37 -5.97
CA ILE A 352 -22.43 -18.01 -5.77
C ILE A 352 -22.78 -17.19 -7.02
N GLY A 353 -23.70 -16.25 -6.87
CA GLY A 353 -24.27 -15.48 -7.96
C GLY A 353 -25.22 -16.29 -8.83
N ILE A 354 -26.43 -16.50 -8.33
CA ILE A 354 -27.49 -17.31 -8.96
C ILE A 354 -27.79 -16.83 -10.40
N PHE A 355 -28.02 -17.76 -11.31
CA PHE A 355 -28.38 -17.46 -12.70
C PHE A 355 -29.65 -16.59 -12.78
N ASP A 356 -29.68 -15.64 -13.72
CA ASP A 356 -30.75 -14.64 -13.90
C ASP A 356 -31.07 -13.74 -12.68
N SER A 357 -30.25 -13.78 -11.62
CA SER A 357 -30.47 -12.91 -10.44
C SER A 357 -29.98 -11.47 -10.61
N ALA A 358 -29.14 -11.20 -11.62
CA ALA A 358 -28.33 -9.98 -11.77
C ALA A 358 -27.33 -9.69 -10.61
N LYS A 359 -27.17 -10.63 -9.67
CA LYS A 359 -26.32 -10.48 -8.47
C LYS A 359 -25.10 -11.38 -8.61
N TYR A 360 -24.12 -10.93 -9.38
CA TYR A 360 -22.98 -11.78 -9.77
C TYR A 360 -21.72 -11.42 -9.00
N PHE A 361 -20.79 -12.37 -8.90
CA PHE A 361 -19.49 -12.12 -8.28
C PHE A 361 -18.52 -11.48 -9.29
N TRP A 362 -18.06 -10.26 -9.01
CA TRP A 362 -17.10 -9.46 -9.79
C TRP A 362 -15.69 -9.39 -9.18
N GLY A 363 -15.49 -10.03 -8.02
CA GLY A 363 -14.20 -10.03 -7.32
C GLY A 363 -13.21 -11.05 -7.85
N VAL A 364 -12.13 -11.26 -7.08
CA VAL A 364 -11.12 -12.29 -7.32
C VAL A 364 -11.15 -13.30 -6.18
N TYR A 365 -11.43 -14.56 -6.47
CA TYR A 365 -11.43 -15.66 -5.50
C TYR A 365 -10.23 -16.58 -5.74
N ASN A 366 -9.27 -16.61 -4.81
CA ASN A 366 -8.09 -17.46 -4.86
C ASN A 366 -8.22 -18.63 -3.89
N GLY A 367 -8.42 -19.85 -4.39
CA GLY A 367 -8.54 -21.06 -3.58
C GLY A 367 -7.25 -21.50 -2.90
N ASN A 368 -6.10 -20.90 -3.27
CA ASN A 368 -4.81 -21.10 -2.61
C ASN A 368 -4.46 -22.58 -2.37
N SER A 369 -4.72 -23.45 -3.35
CA SER A 369 -4.52 -24.91 -3.29
C SER A 369 -5.46 -25.69 -2.38
N TYR A 370 -6.40 -25.04 -1.71
CA TYR A 370 -7.37 -25.71 -0.86
C TYR A 370 -8.57 -26.22 -1.65
N SER A 371 -9.18 -27.28 -1.15
CA SER A 371 -10.38 -27.87 -1.73
C SER A 371 -11.65 -27.19 -1.22
N ILE A 372 -12.68 -27.23 -2.05
CA ILE A 372 -14.08 -27.14 -1.65
C ILE A 372 -14.66 -28.52 -1.97
N SER A 373 -15.12 -29.22 -0.94
CA SER A 373 -15.46 -30.63 -1.01
C SER A 373 -16.90 -30.89 -0.62
N ASN A 374 -17.50 -31.94 -1.18
CA ASN A 374 -18.84 -32.42 -0.82
C ASN A 374 -19.95 -31.36 -0.97
N LEU A 375 -19.77 -30.40 -1.90
CA LEU A 375 -20.83 -29.46 -2.27
C LEU A 375 -21.99 -30.25 -2.88
N ASN A 376 -23.17 -30.18 -2.26
CA ASN A 376 -24.40 -30.76 -2.80
C ASN A 376 -25.32 -29.66 -3.32
N MET A 377 -25.68 -29.72 -4.60
CA MET A 377 -26.53 -28.75 -5.25
C MET A 377 -27.45 -29.48 -6.22
N ASP A 378 -28.75 -29.38 -6.00
CA ASP A 378 -29.78 -29.94 -6.89
C ASP A 378 -30.80 -28.87 -7.22
N ARG A 379 -30.80 -28.41 -8.47
CA ARG A 379 -31.58 -27.25 -8.92
C ARG A 379 -32.27 -27.52 -10.24
N GLU A 380 -33.36 -26.81 -10.48
CA GLU A 380 -34.04 -26.80 -11.79
C GLU A 380 -33.42 -25.78 -12.76
N ASP A 381 -32.66 -24.81 -12.27
CA ASP A 381 -32.04 -23.73 -13.06
C ASP A 381 -30.57 -24.02 -13.42
N ASN A 382 -29.86 -23.02 -13.97
CA ASN A 382 -28.46 -23.16 -14.37
C ASN A 382 -27.53 -22.94 -13.17
N CYS A 383 -26.64 -23.90 -12.90
CA CYS A 383 -25.93 -23.94 -11.64
C CYS A 383 -24.47 -24.43 -11.75
N GLY A 384 -23.71 -24.15 -10.71
CA GLY A 384 -22.29 -24.42 -10.55
C GLY A 384 -21.84 -23.85 -9.21
N LEU A 385 -20.57 -24.02 -8.82
CA LEU A 385 -20.05 -23.30 -7.64
C LEU A 385 -20.37 -21.79 -7.76
N PHE A 386 -20.20 -21.24 -8.96
CA PHE A 386 -20.77 -19.96 -9.38
C PHE A 386 -21.89 -20.16 -10.40
N GLY A 387 -23.03 -19.50 -10.22
CA GLY A 387 -24.11 -19.54 -11.21
C GLY A 387 -23.70 -18.75 -12.46
N VAL A 388 -23.52 -17.45 -12.30
CA VAL A 388 -22.93 -16.56 -13.31
C VAL A 388 -21.71 -15.87 -12.70
N LEU A 389 -20.55 -16.08 -13.32
CA LEU A 389 -19.30 -15.46 -12.91
C LEU A 389 -19.04 -14.18 -13.72
N ALA A 390 -18.76 -13.07 -13.04
CA ALA A 390 -18.35 -11.81 -13.68
C ALA A 390 -16.86 -11.46 -13.43
N GLY A 391 -16.27 -11.99 -12.36
CA GLY A 391 -14.88 -11.78 -11.93
C GLY A 391 -13.94 -12.95 -12.23
N THR A 392 -12.98 -13.19 -11.33
CA THR A 392 -11.92 -14.19 -11.52
C THR A 392 -11.94 -15.23 -10.40
N VAL A 393 -11.85 -16.51 -10.76
CA VAL A 393 -11.66 -17.64 -9.84
C VAL A 393 -10.36 -18.34 -10.19
N LEU A 394 -9.49 -18.59 -9.21
CA LEU A 394 -8.20 -19.24 -9.44
C LEU A 394 -7.74 -20.14 -8.30
N ASN A 395 -6.91 -21.15 -8.62
CA ASN A 395 -6.33 -22.10 -7.65
C ASN A 395 -7.36 -22.87 -6.80
N VAL A 396 -8.55 -23.17 -7.33
CA VAL A 396 -9.62 -23.90 -6.61
C VAL A 396 -9.61 -25.39 -6.98
N SER A 397 -9.70 -26.27 -5.98
CA SER A 397 -9.94 -27.70 -6.15
C SER A 397 -11.38 -28.04 -5.76
N LEU A 398 -12.20 -28.54 -6.68
CA LEU A 398 -13.51 -29.12 -6.37
C LEU A 398 -13.37 -30.63 -6.21
N GLU A 399 -13.79 -31.17 -5.06
CA GLU A 399 -13.58 -32.58 -4.71
C GLU A 399 -14.87 -33.24 -4.20
N ASN A 400 -15.29 -34.34 -4.83
CA ASN A 400 -16.48 -35.11 -4.40
C ASN A 400 -17.79 -34.32 -4.33
N CYS A 401 -17.98 -33.35 -5.23
CA CYS A 401 -19.18 -32.51 -5.26
C CYS A 401 -20.29 -33.15 -6.11
N HIS A 402 -21.55 -32.93 -5.75
CA HIS A 402 -22.71 -33.30 -6.56
C HIS A 402 -23.44 -32.02 -7.02
N ILE A 403 -23.45 -31.76 -8.33
CA ILE A 403 -24.05 -30.54 -8.90
C ILE A 403 -25.00 -30.92 -10.02
N ASN A 404 -26.30 -30.75 -9.77
CA ASN A 404 -27.40 -31.02 -10.69
C ASN A 404 -28.15 -29.72 -11.03
N GLY A 405 -28.47 -29.56 -12.31
CA GLY A 405 -29.09 -28.34 -12.85
C GLY A 405 -29.61 -28.54 -14.27
N ASN A 406 -30.15 -27.48 -14.87
CA ASN A 406 -30.49 -27.48 -16.29
C ASN A 406 -29.25 -27.36 -17.17
N CYS A 407 -28.46 -26.30 -17.00
CA CYS A 407 -27.16 -26.13 -17.64
C CYS A 407 -26.09 -25.94 -16.56
N VAL A 408 -25.13 -26.86 -16.48
CA VAL A 408 -24.25 -27.00 -15.31
C VAL A 408 -22.79 -26.83 -15.65
N GLY A 409 -22.06 -26.11 -14.80
CA GLY A 409 -20.60 -26.05 -14.84
C GLY A 409 -20.03 -26.32 -13.45
N GLY A 410 -19.00 -27.18 -13.33
CA GLY A 410 -18.40 -27.48 -12.02
C GLY A 410 -18.00 -26.23 -11.23
N ILE A 411 -17.15 -25.37 -11.83
CA ILE A 411 -16.73 -24.10 -11.24
C ILE A 411 -17.75 -23.00 -11.54
N ALA A 412 -18.20 -22.83 -12.78
CA ALA A 412 -19.19 -21.80 -13.11
C ALA A 412 -20.14 -22.25 -14.22
N SER A 413 -21.44 -22.03 -14.08
CA SER A 413 -22.36 -22.32 -15.21
C SER A 413 -22.13 -21.34 -16.37
N HIS A 414 -22.24 -20.03 -16.11
CA HIS A 414 -22.20 -19.01 -17.17
C HIS A 414 -21.18 -17.90 -16.93
N SER A 415 -20.68 -17.28 -18.01
CA SER A 415 -19.96 -16.01 -17.97
C SER A 415 -20.92 -14.83 -18.08
N TYR A 416 -20.70 -13.77 -17.30
CA TYR A 416 -21.43 -12.51 -17.52
C TYR A 416 -20.97 -11.81 -18.82
N TYR A 417 -21.93 -11.31 -19.60
CA TYR A 417 -21.66 -10.87 -20.97
C TYR A 417 -21.00 -9.49 -21.10
N LEU A 418 -21.12 -8.61 -20.08
CA LEU A 418 -20.46 -7.30 -20.07
C LEU A 418 -19.08 -7.32 -19.38
N SER A 419 -18.63 -8.47 -18.90
CA SER A 419 -17.30 -8.62 -18.31
C SER A 419 -16.51 -9.71 -19.02
N ARG A 420 -15.25 -9.86 -18.59
CA ARG A 420 -14.35 -10.90 -19.10
C ARG A 420 -13.95 -11.83 -17.96
N PRO A 421 -14.85 -12.69 -17.49
CA PRO A 421 -14.59 -13.54 -16.33
C PRO A 421 -13.54 -14.61 -16.64
N GLN A 422 -12.87 -15.10 -15.61
CA GLN A 422 -11.74 -16.02 -15.77
C GLN A 422 -11.78 -17.16 -14.77
N ILE A 423 -11.52 -18.38 -15.24
CA ILE A 423 -11.31 -19.57 -14.41
C ILE A 423 -9.89 -20.08 -14.69
N ILE A 424 -9.00 -19.98 -13.69
CA ILE A 424 -7.56 -20.17 -13.89
C ILE A 424 -7.00 -21.17 -12.89
N ASN A 425 -6.28 -22.18 -13.37
CA ASN A 425 -5.53 -23.09 -12.48
C ASN A 425 -6.44 -23.83 -11.50
N CYS A 426 -7.61 -24.29 -11.95
CA CYS A 426 -8.59 -25.01 -11.13
C CYS A 426 -8.66 -26.50 -11.51
N ILE A 427 -9.08 -27.34 -10.57
CA ILE A 427 -9.28 -28.77 -10.78
C ILE A 427 -10.67 -29.22 -10.32
N CYS A 428 -11.29 -30.13 -11.07
CA CYS A 428 -12.48 -30.86 -10.66
C CYS A 428 -12.13 -32.36 -10.55
N SER A 429 -12.37 -32.94 -9.38
CA SER A 429 -11.99 -34.30 -9.01
C SER A 429 -13.14 -35.00 -8.25
N GLY A 430 -13.38 -36.27 -8.53
CA GLY A 430 -14.35 -37.12 -7.84
C GLY A 430 -15.80 -36.64 -7.87
N SER A 431 -16.13 -35.63 -8.69
CA SER A 431 -17.41 -34.92 -8.62
C SER A 431 -18.42 -35.46 -9.65
N ASN A 432 -19.71 -35.38 -9.33
CA ASN A 432 -20.81 -35.74 -10.23
C ASN A 432 -21.56 -34.49 -10.71
N ILE A 433 -21.36 -34.13 -11.97
CA ILE A 433 -21.91 -32.95 -12.63
C ILE A 433 -22.99 -33.38 -13.62
N THR A 434 -24.26 -33.11 -13.32
CA THR A 434 -25.39 -33.59 -14.16
C THR A 434 -26.26 -32.44 -14.64
N GLY A 435 -26.41 -32.32 -15.97
CA GLY A 435 -27.23 -31.30 -16.60
C GLY A 435 -28.43 -31.89 -17.34
N VAL A 436 -29.62 -31.32 -17.17
CA VAL A 436 -30.81 -31.70 -17.96
C VAL A 436 -30.62 -31.37 -19.44
N THR A 437 -29.98 -30.24 -19.75
CA THR A 437 -29.69 -29.80 -21.12
C THR A 437 -28.20 -29.87 -21.44
N ARG A 438 -27.36 -29.27 -20.58
CA ARG A 438 -25.90 -29.20 -20.81
C ARG A 438 -25.10 -29.38 -19.53
N ALA A 439 -23.92 -29.99 -19.62
CA ALA A 439 -23.03 -30.14 -18.48
C ALA A 439 -21.55 -30.01 -18.86
N GLY A 440 -20.84 -29.18 -18.11
CA GLY A 440 -19.44 -28.85 -18.23
C GLY A 440 -18.65 -29.21 -16.98
N GLY A 441 -17.57 -29.97 -17.08
CA GLY A 441 -16.77 -30.33 -15.90
C GLY A 441 -16.10 -29.11 -15.22
N ILE A 442 -15.81 -28.04 -15.97
CA ILE A 442 -15.37 -26.73 -15.42
C ILE A 442 -16.45 -25.66 -15.61
N ALA A 443 -17.00 -25.50 -16.81
CA ALA A 443 -18.04 -24.50 -17.10
C ALA A 443 -19.05 -24.91 -18.17
N ASP A 444 -20.25 -24.30 -18.24
CA ASP A 444 -21.19 -24.53 -19.36
C ASP A 444 -21.04 -23.49 -20.48
N ASN A 445 -21.60 -22.29 -20.30
CA ASN A 445 -21.67 -21.23 -21.31
C ASN A 445 -20.85 -20.02 -20.87
N PHE A 446 -19.58 -20.06 -21.23
CA PHE A 446 -18.55 -19.12 -20.85
C PHE A 446 -18.08 -18.23 -22.01
N GLY A 447 -18.95 -17.91 -22.97
CA GLY A 447 -18.60 -17.27 -24.24
C GLY A 447 -17.84 -15.94 -24.17
N ASN A 448 -17.92 -15.21 -23.06
CA ASN A 448 -17.15 -13.97 -22.84
C ASN A 448 -15.94 -14.14 -21.89
N GLY A 449 -15.74 -15.35 -21.34
CA GLY A 449 -14.71 -15.64 -20.37
C GLY A 449 -13.61 -16.58 -20.84
N ASP A 450 -12.52 -16.60 -20.07
CA ASP A 450 -11.33 -17.40 -20.35
C ASP A 450 -11.21 -18.58 -19.36
N ILE A 451 -10.97 -19.80 -19.85
CA ILE A 451 -10.69 -21.00 -19.04
C ILE A 451 -9.24 -21.42 -19.28
N ILE A 452 -8.41 -21.42 -18.24
CA ILE A 452 -6.95 -21.51 -18.39
C ILE A 452 -6.36 -22.47 -17.36
N LEU A 453 -5.46 -23.35 -17.77
CA LEU A 453 -4.75 -24.29 -16.89
C LEU A 453 -5.70 -25.14 -16.02
N CYS A 454 -6.88 -25.51 -16.52
CA CYS A 454 -7.84 -26.28 -15.73
C CYS A 454 -7.77 -27.78 -16.04
N VAL A 455 -7.97 -28.62 -15.03
CA VAL A 455 -7.94 -30.08 -15.16
C VAL A 455 -9.24 -30.70 -14.67
N VAL A 456 -9.79 -31.64 -15.43
CA VAL A 456 -10.84 -32.54 -14.94
C VAL A 456 -10.29 -33.96 -14.95
N ASP A 457 -10.29 -34.59 -13.78
CA ASP A 457 -9.70 -35.91 -13.62
C ASP A 457 -10.64 -37.05 -14.04
N ASN A 458 -10.12 -38.27 -14.00
CA ASN A 458 -10.85 -39.47 -14.42
C ASN A 458 -11.91 -39.97 -13.42
N SER A 459 -11.94 -39.40 -12.23
CA SER A 459 -12.91 -39.76 -11.19
C SER A 459 -14.17 -38.87 -11.23
N THR A 460 -14.15 -37.80 -12.03
CA THR A 460 -15.28 -36.89 -12.23
C THR A 460 -16.22 -37.40 -13.32
N SER A 461 -17.51 -37.51 -13.04
CA SER A 461 -18.56 -37.80 -14.03
C SER A 461 -19.26 -36.52 -14.48
N VAL A 462 -19.40 -36.34 -15.79
CA VAL A 462 -20.16 -35.24 -16.40
C VAL A 462 -21.24 -35.86 -17.28
N ASN A 463 -22.51 -35.62 -16.98
CA ASN A 463 -23.64 -36.28 -17.64
C ASN A 463 -24.68 -35.24 -18.12
N ALA A 464 -24.92 -35.14 -19.43
CA ALA A 464 -26.02 -34.37 -20.00
C ALA A 464 -26.29 -34.76 -21.47
N PRO A 465 -27.44 -34.40 -22.05
CA PRO A 465 -27.65 -34.54 -23.49
C PRO A 465 -26.57 -33.85 -24.34
N LYS A 466 -26.02 -32.73 -23.85
CA LYS A 466 -24.86 -32.04 -24.43
C LYS A 466 -23.80 -31.77 -23.37
N GLU A 467 -22.80 -32.63 -23.30
CA GLU A 467 -21.76 -32.59 -22.25
C GLU A 467 -20.35 -32.31 -22.79
N SER A 468 -19.48 -31.82 -21.92
CA SER A 468 -18.05 -31.62 -22.17
C SER A 468 -17.29 -31.58 -20.85
N PHE A 469 -16.12 -32.21 -20.76
CA PHE A 469 -15.35 -32.19 -19.52
C PHE A 469 -14.78 -30.81 -19.17
N ILE A 470 -14.56 -29.91 -20.14
CA ILE A 470 -14.08 -28.56 -19.84
C ILE A 470 -15.21 -27.54 -19.96
N CYS A 471 -15.73 -27.34 -21.17
CA CYS A 471 -16.77 -26.35 -21.45
C CYS A 471 -17.85 -26.89 -22.39
N ALA A 472 -19.13 -26.79 -22.03
CA ALA A 472 -20.22 -27.47 -22.74
C ALA A 472 -20.90 -26.65 -23.86
N CYS A 473 -20.84 -25.32 -23.82
CA CYS A 473 -21.47 -24.46 -24.81
C CYS A 473 -20.52 -23.48 -25.49
N ASP A 474 -19.99 -22.46 -24.81
CA ASP A 474 -19.12 -21.44 -25.41
C ASP A 474 -18.00 -21.07 -24.46
N ALA A 475 -16.84 -20.68 -24.98
CA ALA A 475 -15.75 -20.13 -24.19
C ALA A 475 -14.96 -19.16 -25.06
N LYS A 476 -14.60 -17.98 -24.57
CA LYS A 476 -13.78 -17.07 -25.38
C LYS A 476 -12.43 -17.69 -25.71
N TYR A 477 -11.77 -18.24 -24.69
CA TYR A 477 -10.51 -18.98 -24.84
C TYR A 477 -10.44 -20.16 -23.88
N ILE A 478 -9.93 -21.29 -24.36
CA ILE A 478 -9.58 -22.46 -23.54
C ILE A 478 -8.08 -22.72 -23.72
N ILE A 479 -7.28 -22.55 -22.66
CA ILE A 479 -5.82 -22.56 -22.77
C ILE A 479 -5.19 -23.53 -21.77
N ASN A 480 -4.49 -24.54 -22.28
CA ASN A 480 -3.76 -25.58 -21.54
C ASN A 480 -4.62 -26.32 -20.51
N CYS A 481 -5.84 -26.65 -20.92
CA CYS A 481 -6.74 -27.48 -20.13
C CYS A 481 -6.59 -28.97 -20.49
N TYR A 482 -6.86 -29.86 -19.53
CA TYR A 482 -6.72 -31.30 -19.74
C TYR A 482 -7.90 -32.05 -19.11
N ALA A 483 -8.38 -33.09 -19.79
CA ALA A 483 -9.50 -33.90 -19.32
C ALA A 483 -9.29 -35.39 -19.63
N TYR A 484 -9.85 -36.24 -18.78
CA TYR A 484 -9.97 -37.68 -19.02
C TYR A 484 -11.04 -38.01 -20.06
N ASP A 485 -10.82 -39.06 -20.87
CA ASP A 485 -11.79 -39.57 -21.85
C ASP A 485 -12.34 -40.93 -21.42
N CYS A 486 -13.64 -41.02 -21.14
CA CYS A 486 -14.33 -42.31 -21.01
C CYS A 486 -15.15 -42.67 -22.25
N PHE A 487 -15.35 -41.76 -23.21
CA PHE A 487 -16.15 -41.97 -24.43
C PHE A 487 -15.67 -41.07 -25.60
N SER A 488 -14.70 -41.58 -26.37
CA SER A 488 -14.30 -41.21 -27.75
C SER A 488 -13.08 -40.30 -27.95
N ASN A 489 -12.09 -40.87 -28.67
CA ASN A 489 -10.86 -40.26 -29.22
C ASN A 489 -11.08 -39.01 -30.12
N LYS A 490 -11.57 -37.89 -29.57
CA LYS A 490 -11.66 -36.59 -30.27
C LYS A 490 -11.00 -35.47 -29.44
N PRO A 491 -10.49 -34.39 -30.06
CA PRO A 491 -9.84 -33.28 -29.35
C PRO A 491 -10.80 -32.50 -28.44
N ILE A 492 -10.27 -31.70 -27.50
CA ILE A 492 -10.97 -30.99 -26.41
C ILE A 492 -12.25 -30.22 -26.81
N ILE A 493 -12.52 -29.95 -28.09
CA ILE A 493 -13.48 -28.89 -28.48
C ILE A 493 -14.49 -29.21 -29.59
N GLU A 494 -14.31 -30.21 -30.45
CA GLU A 494 -15.08 -30.15 -31.72
C GLU A 494 -16.53 -30.64 -31.67
N LYS A 495 -17.00 -31.31 -30.60
CA LYS A 495 -18.40 -31.80 -30.59
C LYS A 495 -19.40 -30.77 -30.07
N ASN A 496 -19.05 -29.91 -29.09
CA ASN A 496 -20.05 -29.19 -28.29
C ASN A 496 -19.73 -27.72 -27.95
N VAL A 497 -18.50 -27.22 -28.12
CA VAL A 497 -18.23 -25.79 -27.98
C VAL A 497 -18.60 -25.08 -29.29
N LEU A 498 -19.65 -24.26 -29.27
CA LEU A 498 -20.21 -23.61 -30.45
C LEU A 498 -19.27 -22.52 -30.99
N CYS A 499 -18.60 -21.76 -30.12
CA CYS A 499 -17.70 -20.66 -30.46
C CYS A 499 -16.54 -20.55 -29.45
N ALA A 500 -15.30 -20.77 -29.90
CA ALA A 500 -14.09 -20.39 -29.17
C ALA A 500 -13.02 -19.80 -30.10
N GLU A 501 -12.38 -18.70 -29.69
CA GLU A 501 -11.36 -18.03 -30.51
C GLU A 501 -10.02 -18.78 -30.49
N SER A 502 -9.67 -19.47 -29.39
CA SER A 502 -8.47 -20.31 -29.33
C SER A 502 -8.60 -21.42 -28.29
N VAL A 503 -7.90 -22.52 -28.59
CA VAL A 503 -8.03 -23.81 -27.92
C VAL A 503 -6.67 -24.45 -27.81
N THR A 504 -6.15 -24.60 -26.59
CA THR A 504 -4.95 -25.39 -26.32
C THR A 504 -5.21 -26.35 -25.16
N GLY A 505 -4.71 -27.58 -25.27
CA GLY A 505 -4.97 -28.65 -24.30
C GLY A 505 -5.15 -30.02 -24.96
N LYS A 506 -5.27 -31.10 -24.17
CA LYS A 506 -5.48 -32.47 -24.68
C LYS A 506 -6.52 -33.27 -23.89
N ILE A 507 -7.39 -33.98 -24.61
CA ILE A 507 -8.16 -35.11 -24.07
C ILE A 507 -7.21 -36.31 -24.03
N ILE A 508 -7.19 -37.04 -22.91
CA ILE A 508 -6.30 -38.19 -22.72
C ILE A 508 -7.12 -39.39 -22.24
N SER A 509 -7.08 -40.49 -23.02
CA SER A 509 -7.81 -41.75 -22.77
C SER A 509 -7.50 -42.40 -21.43
N ASP A 510 -6.26 -42.24 -20.98
CA ASP A 510 -5.81 -42.51 -19.64
C ASP A 510 -5.08 -41.26 -19.18
N LEU A 511 -5.80 -40.32 -18.57
CA LEU A 511 -5.19 -39.15 -17.94
C LEU A 511 -4.37 -39.63 -16.73
N VAL A 512 -3.17 -40.12 -17.01
CA VAL A 512 -2.22 -40.51 -15.99
C VAL A 512 -1.70 -39.22 -15.39
N ILE A 513 -2.18 -38.91 -14.19
CA ILE A 513 -1.65 -37.85 -13.36
C ILE A 513 -0.21 -38.25 -12.99
N ASP A 514 0.74 -37.80 -13.81
CA ASP A 514 2.15 -38.11 -13.67
C ASP A 514 3.02 -36.85 -13.72
N GLY A 515 4.32 -37.03 -13.49
CA GLY A 515 5.29 -35.94 -13.53
C GLY A 515 5.41 -35.25 -14.89
N SER A 516 4.93 -35.82 -16.00
CA SER A 516 4.98 -35.23 -17.34
C SER A 516 3.91 -34.17 -17.55
N LEU A 517 2.67 -34.46 -17.12
CA LEU A 517 1.57 -33.48 -17.13
C LEU A 517 1.91 -32.29 -16.22
N VAL A 518 2.36 -32.57 -14.99
CA VAL A 518 2.79 -31.55 -14.03
C VAL A 518 3.91 -30.67 -14.59
N LYS A 519 4.93 -31.26 -15.23
CA LYS A 519 6.00 -30.50 -15.89
C LYS A 519 5.44 -29.58 -16.98
N THR A 520 4.44 -30.03 -17.73
CA THR A 520 3.85 -29.24 -18.82
C THR A 520 3.09 -28.03 -18.29
N LEU A 521 2.22 -28.25 -17.29
CA LEU A 521 1.44 -27.18 -16.64
C LEU A 521 2.37 -26.16 -15.96
N ASN A 522 3.33 -26.64 -15.16
CA ASN A 522 4.30 -25.77 -14.48
C ASN A 522 5.23 -25.05 -15.45
N LYS A 523 5.61 -25.67 -16.57
CA LYS A 523 6.40 -25.00 -17.62
C LYS A 523 5.64 -23.81 -18.18
N TYR A 524 4.34 -23.92 -18.41
CA TYR A 524 3.56 -22.80 -18.90
C TYR A 524 3.51 -21.64 -17.89
N ILE A 525 3.27 -21.93 -16.61
CA ILE A 525 3.29 -20.93 -15.52
C ILE A 525 4.66 -20.24 -15.45
N ASN A 526 5.74 -21.02 -15.49
CA ASN A 526 7.11 -20.50 -15.36
C ASN A 526 7.60 -19.73 -16.60
N GLN A 527 7.04 -19.98 -17.78
CA GLN A 527 7.43 -19.30 -19.02
C GLN A 527 6.76 -17.94 -19.21
N HIS A 528 5.74 -17.62 -18.43
CA HIS A 528 4.97 -16.38 -18.56
C HIS A 528 5.07 -15.54 -17.29
N SER A 529 5.32 -14.24 -17.44
CA SER A 529 5.30 -13.28 -16.33
C SER A 529 3.89 -13.02 -15.80
N SER A 530 2.88 -13.23 -16.65
CA SER A 530 1.46 -13.17 -16.29
C SER A 530 0.64 -14.11 -17.16
N VAL A 531 -0.40 -14.71 -16.57
CA VAL A 531 -1.41 -15.51 -17.25
C VAL A 531 -2.69 -14.70 -17.29
N ARG A 532 -3.00 -14.09 -18.44
CA ARG A 532 -4.22 -13.31 -18.70
C ARG A 532 -4.57 -12.37 -17.53
N TYR A 533 -3.68 -11.43 -17.21
CA TYR A 533 -3.85 -10.40 -16.17
C TYR A 533 -3.68 -10.89 -14.71
N VAL A 534 -3.48 -12.19 -14.47
CA VAL A 534 -3.03 -12.73 -13.17
C VAL A 534 -1.51 -12.95 -13.20
N ARG A 535 -0.78 -12.59 -12.13
CA ARG A 535 0.67 -12.83 -12.08
C ARG A 535 0.94 -14.31 -11.95
N SER A 536 1.99 -14.82 -12.60
CA SER A 536 2.39 -16.23 -12.42
C SER A 536 2.79 -16.55 -10.98
N THR A 537 3.18 -15.55 -10.18
CA THR A 537 3.43 -15.67 -8.74
C THR A 537 2.17 -15.91 -7.91
N ASP A 538 0.99 -15.55 -8.42
CA ASP A 538 -0.29 -15.79 -7.75
C ASP A 538 -0.83 -17.20 -8.04
N LEU A 539 -0.23 -17.92 -8.99
CA LEU A 539 -0.60 -19.27 -9.39
C LEU A 539 0.21 -20.30 -8.61
N ASN A 540 -0.49 -21.28 -8.06
CA ASN A 540 0.14 -22.39 -7.37
C ASN A 540 0.66 -23.41 -8.39
N LEU A 541 1.82 -24.00 -8.10
CA LEU A 541 2.45 -24.97 -8.99
C LEU A 541 1.76 -26.33 -8.81
N TRP A 542 1.58 -27.05 -9.90
CA TRP A 542 1.07 -28.41 -9.88
C TRP A 542 2.06 -29.37 -9.22
N GLU A 543 1.55 -30.32 -8.44
CA GLU A 543 2.30 -31.44 -7.88
C GLU A 543 1.51 -32.74 -7.99
N THR A 544 2.22 -33.86 -7.96
CA THR A 544 1.61 -35.20 -7.94
C THR A 544 1.80 -35.85 -6.57
N SER A 545 0.69 -36.19 -5.90
CA SER A 545 0.71 -37.01 -4.67
C SER A 545 -0.53 -37.92 -4.64
N SER A 546 -0.45 -39.14 -5.19
CA SER A 546 -1.57 -40.08 -5.42
C SER A 546 -2.74 -39.56 -6.28
N THR A 547 -3.02 -38.25 -6.27
CA THR A 547 -3.91 -37.47 -7.12
C THR A 547 -3.21 -36.14 -7.49
N LEU A 548 -3.74 -35.42 -8.47
CA LEU A 548 -3.17 -34.14 -8.93
C LEU A 548 -3.59 -33.05 -7.95
N LYS A 549 -2.62 -32.30 -7.43
CA LYS A 549 -2.90 -31.22 -6.47
C LYS A 549 -2.09 -29.98 -6.82
N LEU A 550 -2.50 -28.86 -6.24
CA LEU A 550 -1.74 -27.62 -6.30
C LEU A 550 -0.82 -27.56 -5.08
N SER A 551 0.49 -27.50 -5.29
CA SER A 551 1.48 -27.27 -4.24
C SER A 551 1.51 -25.80 -3.83
N ASP A 552 1.52 -25.54 -2.52
CA ASP A 552 1.87 -24.23 -2.00
C ASP A 552 3.36 -23.97 -2.36
N GLN A 553 3.69 -22.80 -2.89
CA GLN A 553 5.04 -22.48 -3.43
C GLN A 553 6.20 -22.57 -2.39
N HIS A 554 5.91 -23.00 -1.16
CA HIS A 554 6.87 -23.11 -0.06
C HIS A 554 7.71 -24.41 -0.05
N SER A 555 7.35 -25.46 -0.79
CA SER A 555 7.97 -26.79 -0.61
C SER A 555 9.16 -27.12 -1.53
N SER A 556 9.38 -26.42 -2.64
CA SER A 556 10.38 -26.81 -3.65
C SER A 556 11.66 -25.98 -3.59
N ARG A 557 12.35 -26.00 -2.46
CA ARG A 557 13.58 -25.21 -2.22
C ARG A 557 14.84 -26.06 -2.07
N ILE A 558 15.06 -26.98 -3.01
CA ILE A 558 16.30 -27.78 -3.14
C ILE A 558 17.42 -26.99 -3.84
N ILE A 559 17.08 -26.10 -4.78
CA ILE A 559 18.04 -25.22 -5.47
C ILE A 559 18.67 -24.22 -4.50
N TYR A 560 17.94 -23.80 -3.48
CA TYR A 560 18.42 -22.82 -2.50
C TYR A 560 19.38 -23.42 -1.48
N LYS A 561 19.26 -24.72 -1.17
CA LYS A 561 20.32 -25.45 -0.44
C LYS A 561 21.62 -25.54 -1.23
N ILE A 562 21.56 -25.57 -2.57
CA ILE A 562 22.75 -25.58 -3.44
C ILE A 562 23.40 -24.19 -3.49
N VAL A 563 22.61 -23.11 -3.52
CA VAL A 563 23.12 -21.73 -3.45
C VAL A 563 23.67 -21.39 -2.06
N ASP A 564 23.03 -21.86 -0.98
CA ASP A 564 23.57 -21.77 0.38
C ASP A 564 24.88 -22.56 0.52
N LEU A 565 24.97 -23.75 -0.09
CA LEU A 565 26.21 -24.52 -0.16
C LEU A 565 27.29 -23.81 -0.99
N LEU A 566 26.93 -23.10 -2.06
CA LEU A 566 27.84 -22.31 -2.91
C LEU A 566 28.33 -21.02 -2.25
N LEU A 567 27.49 -20.35 -1.46
CA LEU A 567 27.86 -19.17 -0.67
C LEU A 567 28.73 -19.56 0.53
N ILE A 568 28.38 -20.65 1.22
CA ILE A 568 29.20 -21.21 2.30
C ILE A 568 30.53 -21.73 1.75
N THR A 569 30.55 -22.42 0.60
CA THR A 569 31.82 -22.82 -0.06
C THR A 569 32.58 -21.64 -0.63
N GLY A 570 31.94 -20.56 -1.10
CA GLY A 570 32.61 -19.32 -1.50
C GLY A 570 33.29 -18.61 -0.32
N LEU A 571 32.62 -18.53 0.82
CA LEU A 571 33.20 -18.07 2.09
C LEU A 571 34.31 -19.02 2.59
N PHE A 572 34.15 -20.33 2.43
CA PHE A 572 35.15 -21.32 2.81
C PHE A 572 36.39 -21.30 1.89
N ILE A 573 36.21 -21.06 0.58
CA ILE A 573 37.28 -20.86 -0.39
C ILE A 573 38.01 -19.54 -0.10
N LEU A 574 37.31 -18.47 0.29
CA LEU A 574 37.91 -17.23 0.77
C LEU A 574 38.74 -17.48 2.04
N VAL A 575 38.22 -18.21 3.03
CA VAL A 575 38.96 -18.62 4.24
C VAL A 575 40.19 -19.49 3.88
N LEU A 576 40.10 -20.36 2.87
CA LEU A 576 41.22 -21.16 2.35
C LEU A 576 42.26 -20.31 1.59
N ILE A 577 41.86 -19.24 0.90
CA ILE A 577 42.78 -18.25 0.30
C ILE A 577 43.50 -17.44 1.39
N PHE A 578 42.83 -17.17 2.52
CA PHE A 578 43.41 -16.50 3.69
C PHE A 578 44.27 -17.41 4.57
N ASN A 579 44.21 -18.73 4.39
CA ASN A 579 45.10 -19.65 5.09
C ASN A 579 46.47 -19.68 4.39
N LYS A 580 47.46 -19.07 5.05
CA LYS A 580 48.81 -18.65 4.59
C LYS A 580 49.67 -19.66 3.79
N ASN A 581 49.21 -20.89 3.57
CA ASN A 581 50.05 -22.01 3.13
C ASN A 581 49.87 -22.46 1.66
N LYS A 582 48.91 -21.94 0.88
CA LYS A 582 48.77 -22.30 -0.54
C LYS A 582 49.09 -21.19 -1.56
N ILE A 583 49.51 -20.01 -1.12
CA ILE A 583 50.13 -18.98 -1.98
C ILE A 583 51.66 -19.23 -2.10
N GLY A 584 52.06 -20.50 -2.16
CA GLY A 584 53.43 -20.90 -2.50
C GLY A 584 53.66 -20.93 -4.02
N ILE A 585 52.60 -21.16 -4.79
CA ILE A 585 52.71 -21.45 -6.24
C ILE A 585 52.57 -20.18 -7.10
N LEU A 586 51.89 -19.14 -6.61
CA LEU A 586 51.77 -17.83 -7.29
C LEU A 586 52.87 -16.82 -6.91
N LYS A 587 53.78 -17.19 -6.00
CA LYS A 587 54.88 -16.31 -5.56
C LYS A 587 55.91 -16.02 -6.66
N ASN A 588 55.98 -16.83 -7.71
CA ASN A 588 57.19 -16.87 -8.54
C ASN A 588 57.15 -16.19 -9.91
N LYS A 589 56.06 -15.56 -10.40
CA LYS A 589 56.14 -14.87 -11.71
C LYS A 589 55.45 -13.52 -11.91
N ILE A 590 54.56 -13.03 -11.04
CA ILE A 590 53.84 -11.75 -11.35
C ILE A 590 53.75 -10.75 -10.16
N ILE A 591 54.04 -11.15 -8.92
CA ILE A 591 53.77 -10.30 -7.73
C ILE A 591 55.05 -10.02 -6.94
N ILE A 592 56.04 -9.39 -7.59
CA ILE A 592 57.20 -8.79 -6.91
C ILE A 592 57.34 -7.36 -7.44
N SER A 593 56.64 -6.42 -6.78
CA SER A 593 56.87 -4.95 -6.81
C SER A 593 55.66 -4.13 -6.31
N ILE A 594 54.54 -4.77 -5.96
CA ILE A 594 53.36 -4.06 -5.43
C ILE A 594 53.54 -3.84 -3.92
N SER A 595 53.61 -2.59 -3.48
CA SER A 595 53.64 -2.23 -2.04
C SER A 595 52.42 -2.80 -1.29
N GLU A 596 52.55 -3.10 0.00
CA GLU A 596 51.44 -3.64 0.82
C GLU A 596 50.18 -2.76 0.74
N ALA A 597 50.35 -1.44 0.72
CA ALA A 597 49.28 -0.45 0.51
C ALA A 597 48.52 -0.60 -0.82
N ARG A 598 49.15 -1.12 -1.89
CA ARG A 598 48.46 -1.40 -3.16
C ARG A 598 47.79 -2.77 -3.16
N ARG A 599 48.31 -3.74 -2.41
CA ARG A 599 47.82 -5.13 -2.41
C ARG A 599 46.44 -5.24 -1.77
N HIS A 600 46.20 -4.60 -0.64
CA HIS A 600 44.89 -4.67 0.02
C HIS A 600 43.79 -3.97 -0.78
N ARG A 601 44.12 -2.85 -1.46
CA ARG A 601 43.16 -2.10 -2.29
C ARG A 601 42.68 -2.97 -3.44
N ILE A 602 43.58 -3.74 -4.05
CA ILE A 602 43.23 -4.73 -5.08
C ILE A 602 42.30 -5.80 -4.51
N ILE A 603 42.62 -6.37 -3.35
CA ILE A 603 41.79 -7.40 -2.70
C ILE A 603 40.36 -6.88 -2.46
N PHE A 604 40.20 -5.69 -1.88
CA PHE A 604 38.89 -5.12 -1.60
C PHE A 604 38.09 -4.83 -2.88
N VAL A 605 38.74 -4.31 -3.94
CA VAL A 605 38.10 -4.13 -5.25
C VAL A 605 37.65 -5.47 -5.82
N SER A 606 38.51 -6.49 -5.78
CA SER A 606 38.18 -7.84 -6.30
C SER A 606 36.97 -8.44 -5.59
N ILE A 607 36.91 -8.39 -4.26
CA ILE A 607 35.79 -8.95 -3.49
C ILE A 607 34.48 -8.26 -3.85
N ALA A 608 34.46 -6.93 -3.84
CA ALA A 608 33.26 -6.17 -4.13
C ALA A 608 32.78 -6.36 -5.58
N LEU A 609 33.71 -6.42 -6.54
CA LEU A 609 33.39 -6.70 -7.94
C LEU A 609 32.85 -8.12 -8.12
N SER A 610 33.43 -9.11 -7.45
CA SER A 610 32.95 -10.50 -7.51
C SER A 610 31.53 -10.63 -6.98
N LEU A 611 31.18 -9.95 -5.89
CA LEU A 611 29.81 -9.95 -5.36
C LEU A 611 28.82 -9.28 -6.32
N LEU A 612 29.21 -8.18 -6.97
CA LEU A 612 28.40 -7.53 -7.99
C LEU A 612 28.18 -8.45 -9.21
N VAL A 613 29.23 -9.11 -9.69
CA VAL A 613 29.15 -10.07 -10.81
C VAL A 613 28.25 -11.25 -10.44
N LEU A 614 28.37 -11.79 -9.22
CA LEU A 614 27.49 -12.85 -8.74
C LEU A 614 26.02 -12.41 -8.69
N PHE A 615 25.76 -11.18 -8.26
CA PHE A 615 24.40 -10.62 -8.30
C PHE A 615 23.87 -10.48 -9.74
N VAL A 616 24.68 -10.02 -10.69
CA VAL A 616 24.29 -9.95 -12.10
C VAL A 616 24.01 -11.34 -12.67
N ILE A 617 24.89 -12.32 -12.42
CA ILE A 617 24.69 -13.71 -12.85
C ILE A 617 23.42 -14.29 -12.24
N TYR A 618 23.19 -14.09 -10.94
CA TYR A 618 21.95 -14.50 -10.28
C TYR A 618 20.72 -13.94 -10.98
N ASN A 619 20.73 -12.65 -11.32
CA ASN A 619 19.63 -12.02 -12.05
C ASN A 619 19.45 -12.57 -13.48
N LEU A 620 20.54 -12.89 -14.18
CA LEU A 620 20.45 -13.51 -15.50
C LEU A 620 19.85 -14.93 -15.43
N ILE A 621 20.18 -15.69 -14.38
CA ILE A 621 19.64 -17.05 -14.15
C ILE A 621 18.16 -16.98 -13.76
N GLU A 622 17.80 -16.03 -12.92
CA GLU A 622 16.45 -15.89 -12.34
C GLU A 622 15.57 -14.90 -13.11
N ASN A 623 15.87 -14.63 -14.39
CA ASN A 623 15.08 -13.71 -15.25
C ASN A 623 14.76 -12.34 -14.61
N GLY A 624 15.69 -11.78 -13.83
CA GLY A 624 15.55 -10.46 -13.22
C GLY A 624 14.91 -10.43 -11.83
N ILE A 625 14.53 -11.56 -11.23
CA ILE A 625 13.88 -11.62 -9.91
C ILE A 625 14.69 -10.90 -8.81
N GLY A 626 16.03 -10.92 -8.89
CA GLY A 626 16.88 -10.19 -7.93
C GLY A 626 16.76 -8.67 -8.04
N PHE A 627 16.50 -8.13 -9.23
CA PHE A 627 16.20 -6.73 -9.48
C PHE A 627 14.78 -6.40 -9.05
N ASP A 628 13.80 -7.27 -9.33
CA ASP A 628 12.42 -7.10 -8.86
C ASP A 628 12.35 -6.97 -7.34
N ARG A 629 13.21 -7.71 -6.63
CA ARG A 629 13.33 -7.64 -5.15
C ARG A 629 14.07 -6.40 -4.64
N LEU A 630 14.71 -5.61 -5.51
CA LEU A 630 15.18 -4.26 -5.16
C LEU A 630 14.03 -3.25 -5.17
N TYR A 631 12.97 -3.50 -5.94
CA TYR A 631 11.75 -2.70 -5.95
C TYR A 631 10.81 -3.17 -4.84
N TYR A 632 10.33 -2.26 -4.02
CA TYR A 632 9.51 -2.62 -2.85
C TYR A 632 8.13 -3.21 -3.24
N ASN A 633 7.63 -2.95 -4.45
CA ASN A 633 6.42 -3.56 -4.99
C ASN A 633 6.31 -3.33 -6.52
N TYR A 634 6.78 -4.27 -7.35
CA TYR A 634 6.80 -4.14 -8.82
C TYR A 634 5.40 -3.90 -9.44
N SER A 635 4.34 -4.22 -8.72
CA SER A 635 2.99 -4.36 -9.30
C SER A 635 2.10 -3.12 -9.33
N ASN A 636 2.47 -2.02 -8.65
CA ASN A 636 1.58 -0.87 -8.47
C ASN A 636 2.21 0.49 -8.87
N GLY A 637 3.33 0.51 -9.59
CA GLY A 637 4.01 1.79 -9.90
C GLY A 637 4.64 2.45 -8.67
N ASP A 638 5.09 1.65 -7.69
CA ASP A 638 5.62 2.07 -6.37
C ASP A 638 7.08 2.61 -6.45
N ALA A 639 7.40 3.40 -7.47
CA ALA A 639 8.73 4.01 -7.64
C ALA A 639 8.82 5.34 -6.89
N PHE A 640 9.94 5.59 -6.19
CA PHE A 640 10.17 6.81 -5.40
C PHE A 640 9.14 7.08 -4.28
N THR A 641 8.48 6.04 -3.79
CA THR A 641 7.38 6.11 -2.82
C THR A 641 7.71 6.93 -1.58
N ASP A 642 8.88 6.74 -0.97
CA ASP A 642 9.21 7.49 0.26
C ASP A 642 9.31 8.99 -0.01
N ARG A 643 9.64 9.41 -1.24
CA ARG A 643 9.65 10.82 -1.65
C ARG A 643 8.23 11.30 -1.96
N LEU A 644 7.53 10.57 -2.83
CA LEU A 644 6.20 10.96 -3.30
C LEU A 644 5.17 10.93 -2.17
N SER A 645 5.19 9.93 -1.29
CA SER A 645 4.33 9.89 -0.10
C SER A 645 4.53 11.11 0.75
N MET A 646 5.79 11.52 0.94
CA MET A 646 6.07 12.65 1.81
C MET A 646 5.77 13.99 1.15
N ILE A 647 5.87 14.11 -0.18
CA ILE A 647 5.37 15.28 -0.91
C ILE A 647 3.85 15.35 -0.79
N TYR A 648 3.14 14.23 -0.98
CA TYR A 648 1.70 14.11 -0.78
C TYR A 648 1.31 14.53 0.66
N PHE A 649 1.89 13.89 1.67
CA PHE A 649 1.59 14.18 3.08
C PHE A 649 1.95 15.63 3.44
N ALA A 650 3.12 16.13 3.01
CA ALA A 650 3.54 17.49 3.32
C ALA A 650 2.67 18.55 2.62
N SER A 651 2.07 18.23 1.47
CA SER A 651 1.10 19.11 0.80
C SER A 651 -0.19 19.23 1.59
N ASP A 652 -0.69 18.12 2.13
CA ASP A 652 -1.89 18.04 2.94
C ASP A 652 -1.72 18.76 4.29
N MET A 653 -0.51 18.67 4.87
CA MET A 653 -0.11 19.38 6.10
C MET A 653 -0.19 20.90 6.04
N ALA A 654 -0.23 21.52 4.84
CA ALA A 654 -0.42 22.97 4.73
C ALA A 654 -1.89 23.40 4.84
N SER A 655 -2.83 22.47 4.65
CA SER A 655 -4.26 22.75 4.76
C SER A 655 -4.77 22.66 6.21
N ASP A 656 -4.13 21.85 7.06
CA ASP A 656 -4.61 21.57 8.42
C ASP A 656 -3.47 21.72 9.47
N ARG A 657 -3.53 22.78 10.28
CA ARG A 657 -2.44 23.22 11.20
C ARG A 657 -2.15 22.25 12.35
N TYR A 658 -2.89 21.14 12.47
CA TYR A 658 -2.74 20.12 13.52
C TYR A 658 -1.98 18.85 13.07
N ILE A 659 -1.71 18.63 11.78
CA ILE A 659 -1.25 17.32 11.24
C ILE A 659 0.25 17.03 11.45
N LEU A 660 1.05 17.95 12.03
CA LEU A 660 2.42 17.60 12.44
C LEU A 660 2.51 16.62 13.60
N SER A 661 1.40 16.42 14.32
CA SER A 661 1.29 15.33 15.29
C SER A 661 1.09 13.96 14.67
N GLU A 662 1.15 13.78 13.34
CA GLU A 662 1.09 12.45 12.68
C GLU A 662 2.35 12.11 11.86
N SER A 663 3.23 13.08 11.55
CA SER A 663 4.46 12.79 10.81
C SER A 663 5.56 12.20 11.71
N PHE A 664 6.25 11.20 11.18
CA PHE A 664 7.43 10.56 11.79
C PHE A 664 8.76 11.18 11.36
N TYR A 665 8.73 12.10 10.39
CA TYR A 665 9.95 12.73 9.87
C TYR A 665 10.27 14.02 10.61
N PRO A 666 11.57 14.37 10.77
CA PRO A 666 11.94 15.60 11.45
C PRO A 666 11.49 16.87 10.67
N PRO A 667 11.35 18.02 11.34
CA PRO A 667 10.76 19.22 10.75
C PRO A 667 11.40 19.73 9.47
N LEU A 668 12.74 19.70 9.38
CA LEU A 668 13.44 20.15 8.17
C LEU A 668 13.09 19.29 6.96
N ASN A 669 12.90 17.98 7.16
CA ASN A 669 12.56 17.08 6.08
C ASN A 669 11.11 17.31 5.58
N ASN A 670 10.17 17.56 6.49
CA ASN A 670 8.80 17.94 6.12
C ASN A 670 8.79 19.29 5.38
N LEU A 671 9.60 20.27 5.84
CA LEU A 671 9.75 21.56 5.17
C LEU A 671 10.20 21.41 3.71
N LEU A 672 11.21 20.57 3.46
CA LEU A 672 11.69 20.34 2.10
C LEU A 672 10.62 19.72 1.19
N TYR A 673 9.88 18.72 1.68
CA TYR A 673 8.84 18.08 0.88
C TYR A 673 7.61 18.96 0.66
N TRP A 674 7.26 19.79 1.64
CA TRP A 674 6.23 20.81 1.45
C TRP A 674 6.63 21.82 0.37
N LEU A 675 7.87 22.31 0.39
CA LEU A 675 8.35 23.21 -0.67
C LEU A 675 8.30 22.53 -2.05
N LEU A 676 8.60 21.24 -2.12
CA LEU A 676 8.48 20.47 -3.36
C LEU A 676 7.03 20.29 -3.81
N SER A 677 6.07 20.22 -2.89
CA SER A 677 4.65 20.05 -3.23
C SER A 677 4.06 21.20 -4.06
N PHE A 678 4.57 22.43 -3.91
CA PHE A 678 4.15 23.56 -4.74
C PHE A 678 4.45 23.36 -6.23
N TYR A 679 5.50 22.60 -6.55
CA TYR A 679 5.84 22.26 -7.93
C TYR A 679 4.98 21.11 -8.48
N CYS A 680 4.20 20.43 -7.63
CA CYS A 680 3.29 19.36 -8.01
C CYS A 680 1.85 19.83 -8.27
N GLY A 681 1.61 21.15 -8.41
CA GLY A 681 0.34 21.68 -8.89
C GLY A 681 -0.70 22.08 -7.83
N GLY A 682 -0.38 22.04 -6.54
CA GLY A 682 -1.23 22.58 -5.46
C GLY A 682 -2.55 21.84 -5.18
N TYR A 683 -3.01 21.00 -6.11
CA TYR A 683 -4.14 20.07 -5.95
C TYR A 683 -3.63 18.65 -6.12
N ILE A 684 -3.71 17.86 -5.06
CA ILE A 684 -3.16 16.52 -5.01
C ILE A 684 -4.33 15.54 -4.79
N GLU A 685 -4.65 14.73 -5.82
CA GLU A 685 -5.75 13.76 -5.79
C GLU A 685 -5.66 12.79 -4.60
N ASN A 686 -6.81 12.54 -3.94
CA ASN A 686 -6.96 11.82 -2.65
C ASN A 686 -6.61 10.31 -2.63
N ARG A 687 -5.85 9.79 -3.60
CA ARG A 687 -5.28 8.43 -3.55
C ARG A 687 -3.79 8.49 -3.79
N PHE A 688 -3.01 8.15 -2.78
CA PHE A 688 -1.54 8.09 -2.86
C PHE A 688 -1.01 7.31 -4.09
N SER A 689 -1.66 6.19 -4.46
CA SER A 689 -1.31 5.40 -5.65
C SER A 689 -1.67 6.09 -6.97
N TYR A 690 -2.75 6.87 -7.02
CA TYR A 690 -3.07 7.72 -8.16
C TYR A 690 -2.15 8.93 -8.22
N PHE A 691 -1.86 9.60 -7.10
CA PHE A 691 -0.87 10.68 -7.06
C PHE A 691 0.50 10.23 -7.55
N GLN A 692 0.95 9.05 -7.09
CA GLN A 692 2.22 8.49 -7.51
C GLN A 692 2.24 8.14 -9.00
N SER A 693 1.22 7.45 -9.51
CA SER A 693 1.12 7.15 -10.94
C SER A 693 0.90 8.41 -11.79
N HIS A 694 0.13 9.37 -11.32
CA HIS A 694 -0.14 10.64 -12.00
C HIS A 694 1.11 11.51 -12.09
N ILE A 695 1.87 11.69 -11.00
CA ILE A 695 3.16 12.40 -11.05
C ILE A 695 4.14 11.69 -11.96
N LEU A 696 4.22 10.35 -11.91
CA LEU A 696 5.13 9.59 -12.76
C LEU A 696 4.70 9.62 -14.24
N ASN A 697 3.41 9.80 -14.52
CA ASN A 697 2.86 9.97 -15.86
C ASN A 697 2.88 11.43 -16.34
N ASP A 698 2.95 12.41 -15.43
CA ASP A 698 3.22 13.81 -15.75
C ASP A 698 4.70 13.99 -16.05
N ASN A 699 5.00 14.07 -17.35
CA ASN A 699 6.36 14.19 -17.85
C ASN A 699 7.14 15.37 -17.25
N GLN A 700 6.49 16.47 -16.87
CA GLN A 700 7.19 17.66 -16.35
C GLN A 700 7.57 17.47 -14.88
N ILE A 701 6.62 17.06 -14.04
CA ILE A 701 6.84 16.88 -12.60
C ILE A 701 7.79 15.69 -12.36
N ALA A 702 7.59 14.56 -13.05
CA ALA A 702 8.50 13.42 -13.02
C ALA A 702 9.93 13.83 -13.40
N THR A 703 10.09 14.66 -14.43
CA THR A 703 11.41 15.15 -14.86
C THR A 703 12.09 15.98 -13.78
N ILE A 704 11.38 16.88 -13.09
CA ILE A 704 11.95 17.70 -12.02
C ILE A 704 12.42 16.83 -10.85
N ILE A 705 11.59 15.86 -10.42
CA ILE A 705 11.94 14.94 -9.33
C ILE A 705 13.15 14.08 -9.73
N PHE A 706 13.17 13.56 -10.96
CA PHE A 706 14.29 12.78 -11.48
C PHE A 706 15.58 13.62 -11.54
N LEU A 707 15.53 14.86 -12.03
CA LEU A 707 16.68 15.76 -12.08
C LEU A 707 17.20 16.09 -10.68
N ALA A 708 16.32 16.28 -9.70
CA ALA A 708 16.71 16.50 -8.31
C ALA A 708 17.48 15.28 -7.74
N ILE A 709 16.96 14.06 -7.95
CA ILE A 709 17.64 12.82 -7.53
C ILE A 709 18.96 12.63 -8.27
N ALA A 710 18.98 12.86 -9.59
CA ALA A 710 20.19 12.75 -10.41
C ALA A 710 21.28 13.72 -9.94
N LEU A 711 20.89 14.94 -9.53
CA LEU A 711 21.80 15.92 -8.94
C LEU A 711 22.32 15.47 -7.58
N GLU A 712 21.46 15.01 -6.67
CA GLU A 712 21.84 14.45 -5.36
C GLU A 712 22.87 13.32 -5.52
N VAL A 713 22.58 12.36 -6.40
CA VAL A 713 23.44 11.22 -6.74
C VAL A 713 24.77 11.67 -7.34
N SER A 714 24.76 12.64 -8.25
CA SER A 714 25.98 13.16 -8.88
C SER A 714 26.90 13.82 -7.85
N ILE A 715 26.34 14.55 -6.89
CA ILE A 715 27.11 15.17 -5.81
C ILE A 715 27.68 14.09 -4.89
N VAL A 716 26.89 13.08 -4.50
CA VAL A 716 27.38 11.94 -3.72
C VAL A 716 28.58 11.28 -4.39
N PHE A 717 28.50 11.01 -5.70
CA PHE A 717 29.59 10.42 -6.46
C PHE A 717 30.87 11.28 -6.44
N VAL A 718 30.73 12.60 -6.60
CA VAL A 718 31.86 13.55 -6.52
C VAL A 718 32.49 13.56 -5.12
N LEU A 719 31.68 13.56 -4.06
CA LEU A 719 32.17 13.53 -2.68
C LEU A 719 32.88 12.21 -2.36
N LEU A 720 32.35 11.07 -2.82
CA LEU A 720 33.01 9.76 -2.68
C LEU A 720 34.40 9.79 -3.33
N ARG A 721 34.50 10.20 -4.60
CA ARG A 721 35.81 10.30 -5.30
C ARG A 721 36.78 11.26 -4.61
N LYS A 722 36.26 12.33 -4.01
CA LYS A 722 37.07 13.29 -3.24
C LYS A 722 37.60 12.67 -1.95
N TYR A 723 36.82 11.85 -1.28
CA TYR A 723 37.20 11.17 -0.04
C TYR A 723 38.19 10.01 -0.28
N ILE A 724 38.06 9.30 -1.40
CA ILE A 724 38.91 8.13 -1.72
C ILE A 724 40.35 8.55 -2.07
N VAL A 725 41.33 7.84 -1.50
CA VAL A 725 42.76 7.95 -1.83
C VAL A 725 43.11 6.97 -2.94
N GLY A 726 43.90 7.41 -3.93
CA GLY A 726 44.31 6.57 -5.05
C GLY A 726 44.43 7.35 -6.35
N ASN A 727 44.73 6.65 -7.44
CA ASN A 727 44.70 7.22 -8.78
C ASN A 727 43.25 7.45 -9.27
N SER A 728 43.07 8.18 -10.37
CA SER A 728 41.74 8.54 -10.88
C SER A 728 40.84 7.32 -11.14
N ILE A 729 41.41 6.23 -11.65
CA ILE A 729 40.69 4.98 -11.98
C ILE A 729 40.20 4.29 -10.70
N SER A 730 41.09 4.05 -9.74
CA SER A 730 40.73 3.42 -8.45
C SER A 730 39.70 4.23 -7.67
N LYS A 731 39.82 5.57 -7.66
CA LYS A 731 38.81 6.47 -7.09
C LYS A 731 37.45 6.28 -7.73
N SER A 732 37.39 6.23 -9.07
CA SER A 732 36.12 6.02 -9.78
C SER A 732 35.55 4.63 -9.51
N LEU A 733 36.37 3.58 -9.55
CA LEU A 733 35.91 2.21 -9.31
C LEU A 733 35.33 2.03 -7.89
N ILE A 734 36.02 2.53 -6.87
CA ILE A 734 35.54 2.45 -5.48
C ILE A 734 34.30 3.32 -5.26
N ALA A 735 34.23 4.49 -5.91
CA ALA A 735 33.02 5.31 -5.87
C ALA A 735 31.84 4.58 -6.53
N ILE A 736 32.05 3.92 -7.68
CA ILE A 736 31.03 3.08 -8.35
C ILE A 736 30.60 1.94 -7.45
N ILE A 737 31.53 1.21 -6.83
CA ILE A 737 31.22 0.11 -5.91
C ILE A 737 30.40 0.60 -4.71
N SER A 738 30.78 1.72 -4.12
CA SER A 738 30.05 2.32 -3.00
C SER A 738 28.66 2.78 -3.43
N PHE A 739 28.55 3.32 -4.64
CA PHE A 739 27.30 3.78 -5.24
C PHE A 739 26.35 2.63 -5.60
N LEU A 740 26.89 1.56 -6.18
CA LEU A 740 26.19 0.30 -6.49
C LEU A 740 26.10 -0.61 -5.26
N SER A 741 26.31 -0.11 -4.04
CA SER A 741 26.02 -0.90 -2.86
C SER A 741 24.51 -1.08 -2.73
N ALA A 742 24.09 -2.22 -2.18
CA ALA A 742 22.69 -2.55 -2.05
C ALA A 742 21.90 -1.46 -1.28
N PRO A 743 22.33 -1.00 -0.08
CA PRO A 743 21.59 0.03 0.66
C PRO A 743 21.52 1.38 -0.04
N MET A 744 22.52 1.75 -0.86
CA MET A 744 22.49 2.98 -1.65
C MET A 744 21.45 2.90 -2.78
N LEU A 745 21.46 1.83 -3.57
CA LEU A 745 20.52 1.67 -4.68
C LEU A 745 19.07 1.60 -4.18
N TYR A 746 18.84 0.91 -3.07
CA TYR A 746 17.52 0.87 -2.45
C TYR A 746 17.09 2.24 -1.88
N ALA A 747 18.01 3.03 -1.32
CA ALA A 747 17.70 4.40 -0.89
C ALA A 747 17.27 5.30 -2.07
N ILE A 748 17.93 5.14 -3.22
CA ILE A 748 17.65 5.89 -4.45
C ILE A 748 16.32 5.45 -5.06
N GLU A 749 16.08 4.15 -5.18
CA GLU A 749 14.83 3.58 -5.70
C GLU A 749 13.61 4.06 -4.90
N ARG A 750 13.72 4.08 -3.57
CA ARG A 750 12.67 4.60 -2.69
C ARG A 750 12.55 6.13 -2.74
N GLY A 751 13.51 6.85 -3.32
CA GLY A 751 13.57 8.32 -3.30
C GLY A 751 13.87 8.90 -1.91
N ASN A 752 14.39 8.10 -0.98
CA ASN A 752 14.47 8.47 0.42
C ASN A 752 15.45 9.63 0.67
N SER A 753 15.07 10.59 1.51
CA SER A 753 15.95 11.70 1.93
C SER A 753 17.20 11.29 2.70
N LEU A 754 17.37 9.99 3.01
CA LEU A 754 18.62 9.46 3.55
C LEU A 754 19.81 9.67 2.60
N VAL A 755 19.60 9.72 1.27
CA VAL A 755 20.67 10.01 0.30
C VAL A 755 21.25 11.42 0.54
N LEU A 756 20.38 12.41 0.77
CA LEU A 756 20.78 13.77 1.13
C LEU A 756 21.45 13.83 2.50
N SER A 757 20.94 13.09 3.49
CA SER A 757 21.57 12.96 4.81
C SER A 757 22.98 12.35 4.71
N PHE A 758 23.17 11.33 3.87
CA PHE A 758 24.46 10.69 3.61
C PHE A 758 25.46 11.64 2.94
N LEU A 759 25.01 12.42 1.95
CA LEU A 759 25.80 13.47 1.31
C LEU A 759 26.37 14.45 2.35
N LEU A 760 25.52 14.91 3.28
CA LEU A 760 25.93 15.84 4.35
C LEU A 760 26.91 15.22 5.35
N VAL A 761 26.76 13.92 5.65
CA VAL A 761 27.76 13.17 6.44
C VAL A 761 29.10 13.08 5.71
N MET A 762 29.10 12.83 4.40
CA MET A 762 30.34 12.82 3.61
C MET A 762 31.01 14.20 3.60
N CYS A 763 30.24 15.28 3.46
CA CYS A 763 30.74 16.66 3.61
C CYS A 763 31.39 16.88 4.98
N PHE A 764 30.74 16.42 6.05
CA PHE A 764 31.30 16.47 7.40
C PHE A 764 32.65 15.74 7.48
N LEU A 765 32.70 14.47 7.05
CA LEU A 765 33.91 13.64 7.11
C LEU A 765 35.09 14.21 6.32
N ILE A 766 34.83 14.87 5.19
CA ILE A 766 35.88 15.49 4.36
C ILE A 766 36.49 16.72 5.06
N TYR A 767 35.70 17.51 5.80
CA TYR A 767 36.12 18.86 6.21
C TYR A 767 36.22 19.11 7.72
N TYR A 768 35.71 18.24 8.59
CA TYR A 768 35.67 18.51 10.04
C TYR A 768 37.06 18.61 10.70
N LYS A 769 38.09 18.06 10.05
CA LYS A 769 39.51 18.17 10.41
C LYS A 769 40.33 19.10 9.50
N ASN A 770 39.69 19.85 8.61
CA ASN A 770 40.40 20.72 7.67
C ASN A 770 41.20 21.82 8.39
N SER A 771 42.30 22.32 7.81
CA SER A 771 43.09 23.42 8.39
C SER A 771 42.35 24.76 8.37
N ASP A 772 41.45 24.95 7.40
CA ASP A 772 40.61 26.14 7.27
C ASP A 772 39.44 26.11 8.27
N SER A 773 39.36 27.13 9.13
CA SER A 773 38.31 27.27 10.14
C SER A 773 36.91 27.36 9.55
N ALA A 774 36.74 28.02 8.40
CA ALA A 774 35.42 28.16 7.77
C ALA A 774 34.92 26.80 7.27
N LYS A 775 35.81 26.00 6.65
CA LYS A 775 35.47 24.64 6.20
C LYS A 775 35.14 23.71 7.37
N ARG A 776 35.86 23.82 8.49
CA ARG A 776 35.52 23.06 9.70
C ARG A 776 34.14 23.42 10.24
N GLU A 777 33.80 24.71 10.26
CA GLU A 777 32.48 25.14 10.74
C GLU A 777 31.36 24.67 9.80
N CYS A 778 31.56 24.78 8.48
CA CYS A 778 30.63 24.23 7.49
C CYS A 778 30.45 22.71 7.65
N ALA A 779 31.48 21.99 8.09
CA ALA A 779 31.37 20.56 8.38
C ALA A 779 30.44 20.29 9.57
N LEU A 780 30.57 21.07 10.66
CA LEU A 780 29.69 20.96 11.83
C LEU A 780 28.24 21.31 11.48
N LEU A 781 28.03 22.36 10.69
CA LEU A 781 26.72 22.71 10.14
C LEU A 781 26.16 21.59 9.26
N SER A 782 26.98 21.00 8.40
CA SER A 782 26.56 19.88 7.54
C SER A 782 26.07 18.68 8.37
N LEU A 783 26.76 18.35 9.46
CA LEU A 783 26.32 17.31 10.39
C LEU A 783 25.00 17.68 11.08
N ALA A 784 24.83 18.95 11.51
CA ALA A 784 23.58 19.43 12.10
C ALA A 784 22.40 19.34 11.13
N PHE A 785 22.57 19.76 9.87
CA PHE A 785 21.56 19.59 8.82
C PHE A 785 21.23 18.10 8.58
N SER A 786 22.24 17.23 8.58
CA SER A 786 22.01 15.79 8.42
C SER A 786 21.14 15.22 9.54
N ILE A 787 21.41 15.61 10.80
CA ILE A 787 20.61 15.24 11.98
C ILE A 787 19.18 15.77 11.88
N CYS A 788 19.02 17.02 11.40
CA CYS A 788 17.70 17.62 11.23
C CYS A 788 16.92 17.03 10.06
N LEU A 789 17.54 16.37 9.08
CA LEU A 789 16.85 15.62 8.04
C LEU A 789 16.46 14.22 8.52
N LYS A 790 17.38 13.56 9.23
CA LYS A 790 17.25 12.21 9.77
C LYS A 790 17.98 12.20 11.11
N ILE A 791 17.28 11.89 12.19
CA ILE A 791 17.84 12.00 13.55
C ILE A 791 19.06 11.09 13.78
N TYR A 792 19.14 9.96 13.07
CA TYR A 792 20.11 8.89 13.30
C TYR A 792 21.59 9.27 13.07
N PRO A 793 21.96 10.09 12.08
CA PRO A 793 23.29 10.70 11.94
C PRO A 793 23.90 11.35 13.20
N VAL A 794 23.12 11.57 14.27
CA VAL A 794 23.62 12.09 15.55
C VAL A 794 24.81 11.32 16.10
N PHE A 795 24.90 10.00 15.86
CA PHE A 795 26.02 9.18 16.33
C PHE A 795 27.36 9.55 15.69
N PHE A 796 27.39 10.22 14.54
CA PHE A 796 28.65 10.73 13.98
C PHE A 796 29.28 11.84 14.85
N CYS A 797 28.55 12.40 15.83
CA CYS A 797 29.13 13.28 16.85
C CYS A 797 30.23 12.58 17.68
N ILE A 798 30.26 11.24 17.74
CA ILE A 798 31.33 10.47 18.40
C ILE A 798 32.71 10.82 17.82
N LEU A 799 32.79 11.18 16.54
CA LEU A 799 34.04 11.61 15.89
C LEU A 799 34.59 12.94 16.40
N LEU A 800 33.75 13.74 17.07
CA LEU A 800 34.14 15.01 17.69
C LEU A 800 34.73 14.80 19.10
N ILE A 801 34.57 13.60 19.67
CA ILE A 801 35.09 13.25 21.00
C ILE A 801 36.59 12.94 20.90
N ASP A 802 37.37 13.76 21.61
CA ASP A 802 38.79 13.63 21.86
C ASP A 802 38.99 13.78 23.37
N LEU A 803 39.25 12.64 24.04
CA LEU A 803 39.38 12.58 25.50
C LEU A 803 40.56 13.40 26.04
N ASN A 804 41.56 13.69 25.20
CA ASN A 804 42.69 14.54 25.55
C ASN A 804 42.35 16.03 25.43
N LYS A 805 41.27 16.39 24.72
CA LYS A 805 40.84 17.77 24.45
C LYS A 805 39.36 17.97 24.80
N LYS A 806 38.96 17.52 25.99
CA LYS A 806 37.56 17.51 26.48
C LYS A 806 36.80 18.82 26.21
N LYS A 807 37.39 19.98 26.57
CA LYS A 807 36.76 21.30 26.35
C LYS A 807 36.49 21.58 24.87
N ASN A 808 37.42 21.24 23.98
CA ASN A 808 37.25 21.43 22.55
C ASN A 808 36.18 20.49 21.97
N SER A 809 36.14 19.23 22.42
CA SER A 809 35.11 18.27 22.03
C SER A 809 33.72 18.72 22.45
N ILE A 810 33.56 19.14 23.71
CA ILE A 810 32.30 19.68 24.23
C ILE A 810 31.86 20.89 23.41
N ASN A 811 32.77 21.84 23.13
CA ASN A 811 32.45 23.02 22.32
C ASN A 811 31.94 22.65 20.91
N LYS A 812 32.55 21.67 20.24
CA LYS A 812 32.09 21.23 18.91
C LYS A 812 30.73 20.55 18.96
N ILE A 813 30.49 19.70 19.95
CA ILE A 813 29.22 19.01 20.14
C ILE A 813 28.10 20.02 20.48
N LEU A 814 28.38 20.98 21.37
CA LEU A 814 27.45 22.07 21.69
C LEU A 814 27.11 22.92 20.46
N ARG A 815 28.07 23.19 19.57
CA ARG A 815 27.78 23.89 18.31
C ARG A 815 26.83 23.10 17.42
N VAL A 816 27.10 21.80 17.20
CA VAL A 816 26.19 20.94 16.43
C VAL A 816 24.79 20.94 17.06
N PHE A 817 24.71 20.83 18.39
CA PHE A 817 23.44 20.89 19.12
C PHE A 817 22.69 22.22 18.93
N ILE A 818 23.38 23.36 19.09
CA ILE A 818 22.80 24.70 18.87
C ILE A 818 22.34 24.85 17.42
N TYR A 819 23.16 24.44 16.45
CA TYR A 819 22.79 24.47 15.03
C TYR A 819 21.56 23.62 14.76
N SER A 820 21.47 22.41 15.31
CA SER A 820 20.30 21.56 15.16
C SER A 820 19.05 22.19 15.77
N ILE A 821 19.13 22.82 16.94
CA ILE A 821 18.00 23.56 17.54
C ILE A 821 17.54 24.70 16.63
N VAL A 822 18.47 25.52 16.16
CA VAL A 822 18.14 26.67 15.30
C VAL A 822 17.48 26.19 14.00
N ILE A 823 18.07 25.20 13.33
CA ILE A 823 17.52 24.63 12.09
C ILE A 823 16.13 24.04 12.33
N THR A 824 15.96 23.26 13.40
CA THR A 824 14.66 22.67 13.77
C THR A 824 13.62 23.75 14.02
N THR A 825 13.98 24.78 14.79
CA THR A 825 13.09 25.92 15.10
C THR A 825 12.64 26.62 13.83
N LEU A 826 13.58 27.02 12.97
CA LEU A 826 13.27 27.69 11.71
C LEU A 826 12.40 26.82 10.80
N SER A 827 12.65 25.50 10.80
CA SER A 827 11.89 24.55 9.99
C SER A 827 10.44 24.36 10.46
N THR A 828 10.13 24.74 11.70
CA THR A 828 8.78 24.63 12.27
C THR A 828 7.94 25.90 12.09
N ILE A 829 8.55 27.03 11.71
CA ILE A 829 7.85 28.32 11.56
C ILE A 829 6.63 28.23 10.63
N PRO A 830 6.71 27.59 9.45
CA PRO A 830 5.54 27.49 8.55
C PRO A 830 4.37 26.68 9.12
N TYR A 831 4.58 25.98 10.24
CA TYR A 831 3.65 24.98 10.76
C TYR A 831 3.27 25.17 12.24
N GLY A 832 3.20 26.41 12.71
CA GLY A 832 2.80 26.71 14.09
C GLY A 832 3.93 26.66 15.13
N GLY A 833 5.19 26.48 14.71
CA GLY A 833 6.37 26.61 15.57
C GLY A 833 6.58 25.42 16.51
N TRP A 834 7.04 25.69 17.74
CA TRP A 834 7.45 24.65 18.70
C TRP A 834 6.32 23.72 19.17
N SER A 835 5.05 24.08 19.00
CA SER A 835 3.91 23.19 19.29
C SER A 835 3.94 21.93 18.41
N ALA A 836 4.34 22.05 17.14
CA ALA A 836 4.50 20.95 16.20
C ALA A 836 5.60 19.95 16.62
N VAL A 837 6.65 20.42 17.29
CA VAL A 837 7.76 19.57 17.75
C VAL A 837 7.30 18.57 18.82
N LYS A 838 6.32 18.95 19.66
CA LYS A 838 5.75 18.06 20.67
C LYS A 838 5.05 16.86 20.02
N GLY A 839 4.30 17.09 18.94
CA GLY A 839 3.61 16.05 18.16
C GLY A 839 4.58 15.07 17.49
N ILE A 840 5.65 15.57 16.87
CA ILE A 840 6.69 14.70 16.30
C ILE A 840 7.37 13.87 17.39
N PHE A 841 7.69 14.49 18.54
CA PHE A 841 8.32 13.77 19.64
C PHE A 841 7.39 12.68 20.21
N SER A 842 6.09 12.97 20.37
CA SER A 842 5.11 11.96 20.77
C SER A 842 4.93 10.84 19.75
N ASN A 843 5.13 11.08 18.46
CA ASN A 843 5.08 10.03 17.43
C ASN A 843 6.32 9.15 17.44
N VAL A 844 7.50 9.77 17.52
CA VAL A 844 8.77 9.05 17.61
C VAL A 844 8.83 8.21 18.89
N VAL A 845 8.29 8.70 20.00
CA VAL A 845 8.22 7.98 21.29
C VAL A 845 7.02 7.04 21.39
N GLY A 846 5.88 7.38 20.81
CA GLY A 846 4.64 6.57 20.79
C GLY A 846 4.84 5.26 20.04
N LEU A 847 5.58 5.30 18.93
CA LEU A 847 6.07 4.12 18.21
C LEU A 847 7.04 3.23 19.01
N GLN A 848 7.65 3.74 20.09
CA GLN A 848 8.44 2.94 21.02
C GLN A 848 7.56 2.25 22.09
N ARG A 849 6.32 2.73 22.31
CA ARG A 849 5.46 2.27 23.42
C ARG A 849 4.17 1.57 23.01
N GLY A 850 3.66 1.69 21.79
CA GLY A 850 2.35 1.11 21.44
C GLY A 850 2.15 0.75 19.96
N THR A 851 1.35 -0.31 19.78
CA THR A 851 0.41 -0.58 18.67
C THR A 851 0.88 -1.17 17.33
N LEU A 852 1.97 -1.95 17.30
CA LEU A 852 2.06 -3.07 16.35
C LEU A 852 2.69 -4.25 17.09
N ASP A 853 1.94 -5.33 17.21
CA ASP A 853 2.46 -6.60 17.70
C ASP A 853 3.67 -6.99 16.83
N PHE A 854 4.74 -7.57 17.39
CA PHE A 854 5.96 -7.92 16.63
C PHE A 854 5.61 -8.83 15.43
N SER A 855 4.56 -9.63 15.60
CA SER A 855 3.92 -10.47 14.58
C SER A 855 3.28 -9.65 13.45
N THR A 856 2.69 -8.48 13.73
CA THR A 856 2.12 -7.55 12.73
C THR A 856 3.20 -6.71 12.06
N ALA A 857 4.22 -6.28 12.80
CA ALA A 857 5.35 -5.52 12.27
C ALA A 857 6.21 -6.35 11.28
N THR A 858 6.32 -7.66 11.50
CA THR A 858 6.96 -8.60 10.57
C THR A 858 6.07 -9.00 9.40
N ARG A 859 4.74 -9.11 9.60
CA ARG A 859 3.77 -9.39 8.52
C ARG A 859 3.52 -8.21 7.58
N LEU A 860 3.73 -6.98 8.04
CA LEU A 860 3.47 -5.77 7.26
C LEU A 860 4.71 -5.16 6.58
N ASN A 861 5.89 -5.79 6.63
CA ASN A 861 7.16 -5.30 6.05
C ASN A 861 7.65 -3.91 6.52
N TYR A 862 6.92 -3.20 7.38
CA TYR A 862 7.20 -1.81 7.77
C TYR A 862 8.43 -1.63 8.68
N PHE A 863 8.97 -2.71 9.28
CA PHE A 863 9.98 -2.62 10.33
C PHE A 863 11.08 -3.67 10.13
N ARG A 864 12.34 -3.25 9.95
CA ARG A 864 13.50 -4.19 9.99
C ARG A 864 14.74 -3.58 10.66
N GLY A 865 14.53 -2.73 11.67
CA GLY A 865 15.63 -2.27 12.55
C GLY A 865 16.35 -3.45 13.19
N LEU A 866 17.50 -3.20 13.83
CA LEU A 866 18.34 -4.27 14.38
C LEU A 866 17.58 -5.23 15.32
N SER A 867 16.68 -4.72 16.17
CA SER A 867 15.81 -5.51 17.06
C SER A 867 14.87 -6.44 16.29
N VAL A 868 14.23 -5.95 15.23
CA VAL A 868 13.33 -6.74 14.40
C VAL A 868 14.09 -7.79 13.58
N ASN A 869 15.31 -7.48 13.13
CA ASN A 869 16.16 -8.48 12.47
C ASN A 869 16.62 -9.58 13.46
N PHE A 870 16.92 -9.25 14.71
CA PHE A 870 17.14 -10.26 15.74
C PHE A 870 15.88 -11.08 16.02
N TYR A 871 14.71 -10.46 16.09
CA TYR A 871 13.42 -11.17 16.23
C TYR A 871 13.21 -12.16 15.07
N ASN A 872 13.40 -11.69 13.84
CA ASN A 872 13.31 -12.49 12.62
C ASN A 872 14.28 -13.67 12.66
N LEU A 873 15.52 -13.47 13.11
CA LEU A 873 16.48 -14.55 13.29
C LEU A 873 16.01 -15.57 14.34
N PHE A 874 15.52 -15.10 15.49
CA PHE A 874 15.15 -15.99 16.60
C PHE A 874 13.84 -16.74 16.37
N ARG A 875 12.87 -16.19 15.62
CA ARG A 875 11.64 -16.93 15.25
C ARG A 875 11.90 -18.14 14.37
N LEU A 876 13.11 -18.29 13.81
CA LEU A 876 13.53 -19.53 13.12
C LEU A 876 13.72 -20.70 14.09
N PHE A 877 14.00 -20.41 15.37
CA PHE A 877 14.41 -21.40 16.37
C PHE A 877 13.48 -21.43 17.59
N PHE A 878 12.73 -20.35 17.85
CA PHE A 878 11.93 -20.15 19.05
C PHE A 878 10.52 -19.63 18.71
N ASN A 879 9.57 -19.80 19.64
CA ASN A 879 8.24 -19.19 19.51
C ASN A 879 8.30 -17.64 19.59
N GLU A 880 7.23 -16.97 19.16
CA GLU A 880 7.21 -15.49 19.03
C GLU A 880 7.58 -14.76 20.34
N ASN A 881 7.00 -15.19 21.47
CA ASN A 881 7.27 -14.59 22.78
C ASN A 881 8.75 -14.72 23.20
N CYS A 882 9.36 -15.89 22.99
CA CYS A 882 10.78 -16.11 23.28
C CYS A 882 11.67 -15.33 22.31
N ALA A 883 11.36 -15.36 21.01
CA ALA A 883 12.10 -14.62 19.98
C ALA A 883 12.11 -13.12 20.26
N GLN A 884 10.97 -12.56 20.70
CA GLN A 884 10.85 -11.16 21.07
C GLN A 884 11.74 -10.83 22.29
N LYS A 885 11.67 -11.62 23.37
CA LYS A 885 12.52 -11.42 24.55
C LYS A 885 14.01 -11.47 24.20
N PHE A 886 14.46 -12.48 23.46
CA PHE A 886 15.85 -12.60 23.04
C PHE A 886 16.29 -11.44 22.14
N SER A 887 15.42 -10.97 21.24
CA SER A 887 15.72 -9.84 20.36
C SER A 887 15.99 -8.54 21.13
N TRP A 888 15.19 -8.25 22.17
CA TRP A 888 15.37 -7.08 23.02
C TRP A 888 16.65 -7.18 23.87
N ILE A 889 16.95 -8.36 24.41
CA ILE A 889 18.18 -8.60 25.17
C ILE A 889 19.42 -8.34 24.30
N LEU A 890 19.43 -8.88 23.07
CA LEU A 890 20.58 -8.76 22.18
C LEU A 890 20.72 -7.34 21.62
N TYR A 891 19.60 -6.68 21.35
CA TYR A 891 19.58 -5.26 21.03
C TYR A 891 20.18 -4.40 22.15
N ALA A 892 19.73 -4.61 23.40
CA ALA A 892 20.26 -3.91 24.56
C ALA A 892 21.76 -4.19 24.75
N TYR A 893 22.20 -5.43 24.53
CA TYR A 893 23.62 -5.80 24.53
C TYR A 893 24.42 -4.99 23.50
N VAL A 894 24.00 -4.99 22.24
CA VAL A 894 24.67 -4.23 21.16
C VAL A 894 24.77 -2.75 21.55
N PHE A 895 23.69 -2.15 22.04
CA PHE A 895 23.65 -0.73 22.41
C PHE A 895 24.57 -0.41 23.60
N LEU A 896 24.50 -1.19 24.68
CA LEU A 896 25.33 -0.99 25.88
C LEU A 896 26.81 -1.21 25.59
N ILE A 897 27.17 -2.28 24.87
CA ILE A 897 28.55 -2.55 24.50
C ILE A 897 29.07 -1.46 23.55
N ALA A 898 28.26 -0.99 22.59
CA ALA A 898 28.67 0.11 21.72
C ALA A 898 28.99 1.38 22.52
N ILE A 899 28.19 1.73 23.54
CA ILE A 899 28.49 2.86 24.45
C ILE A 899 29.81 2.65 25.20
N LEU A 900 30.05 1.45 25.72
CA LEU A 900 31.32 1.13 26.40
C LEU A 900 32.52 1.22 25.44
N VAL A 901 32.37 0.70 24.23
CA VAL A 901 33.42 0.72 23.19
C VAL A 901 33.82 2.14 22.80
N ILE A 902 32.89 3.11 22.77
CA ILE A 902 33.18 4.52 22.46
C ILE A 902 34.29 5.10 23.37
N VAL A 903 34.34 4.67 24.63
CA VAL A 903 35.32 5.16 25.60
C VAL A 903 36.74 4.69 25.27
N PHE A 904 36.88 3.48 24.73
CA PHE A 904 38.18 2.84 24.49
C PHE A 904 38.68 3.03 23.06
N VAL A 905 37.78 3.26 22.09
CA VAL A 905 38.15 3.41 20.69
C VAL A 905 38.81 4.76 20.42
N LYS A 906 40.08 4.72 19.99
CA LYS A 906 40.84 5.91 19.57
C LYS A 906 40.79 6.13 18.06
N GLU A 907 40.84 5.06 17.28
CA GLU A 907 40.91 5.11 15.82
C GLU A 907 39.60 5.57 15.17
N GLU A 908 39.70 6.43 14.17
CA GLU A 908 38.56 7.12 13.57
C GLU A 908 37.58 6.17 12.87
N TYR A 909 38.08 5.19 12.11
CA TYR A 909 37.22 4.24 11.40
C TYR A 909 36.50 3.28 12.35
N LYS A 910 37.11 2.97 13.50
CA LYS A 910 36.42 2.20 14.54
C LYS A 910 35.27 3.02 15.14
N LYS A 911 35.44 4.33 15.33
CA LYS A 911 34.34 5.23 15.76
C LYS A 911 33.21 5.30 14.74
N THR A 912 33.52 5.31 13.43
CA THR A 912 32.47 5.27 12.39
C THR A 912 31.74 3.93 12.36
N ILE A 913 32.44 2.80 12.58
CA ILE A 913 31.79 1.49 12.70
C ILE A 913 30.80 1.49 13.87
N VAL A 914 31.22 2.00 15.04
CA VAL A 914 30.33 2.10 16.21
C VAL A 914 29.14 3.01 15.92
N ALA A 915 29.37 4.18 15.30
CA ALA A 915 28.30 5.08 14.91
C ALA A 915 27.31 4.42 13.94
N ALA A 916 27.79 3.69 12.93
CA ALA A 916 26.96 2.96 11.98
C ALA A 916 26.15 1.84 12.67
N CYS A 917 26.76 1.07 13.57
CA CYS A 917 26.04 0.03 14.31
C CYS A 917 24.93 0.60 15.21
N LEU A 918 25.21 1.71 15.92
CA LEU A 918 24.21 2.41 16.73
C LEU A 918 23.07 2.96 15.86
N LEU A 919 23.41 3.55 14.70
CA LEU A 919 22.45 4.09 13.75
C LEU A 919 21.46 3.04 13.26
N CYS A 920 21.94 1.84 12.94
CA CYS A 920 21.11 0.70 12.52
C CYS A 920 20.21 0.17 13.65
N GLY A 921 20.52 0.51 14.90
CA GLY A 921 19.73 0.14 16.07
C GLY A 921 18.61 1.11 16.44
N VAL A 922 18.57 2.35 15.94
CA VAL A 922 17.64 3.36 16.51
C VAL A 922 16.21 3.34 15.96
N PRO A 923 15.90 3.02 14.69
CA PRO A 923 14.51 3.06 14.25
C PRO A 923 13.86 1.70 14.05
N ASN A 924 12.64 1.64 14.57
CA ASN A 924 11.59 0.71 14.17
C ASN A 924 11.25 0.91 12.66
N LEU A 925 11.19 2.14 12.11
CA LEU A 925 10.63 2.40 10.77
C LEU A 925 11.58 2.35 9.55
N SER A 926 12.83 1.88 9.65
CA SER A 926 13.70 1.87 8.45
C SER A 926 14.95 1.01 8.56
N SER A 927 15.13 0.06 7.65
CA SER A 927 16.00 -1.09 7.89
C SER A 927 17.11 -1.35 6.89
N PHE A 928 16.83 -1.24 5.60
CA PHE A 928 17.78 -1.65 4.58
C PHE A 928 18.72 -0.51 4.21
N TYR A 929 18.16 0.64 3.82
CA TYR A 929 18.97 1.78 3.37
C TYR A 929 19.77 2.46 4.50
N THR A 930 19.51 2.20 5.79
CA THR A 930 20.34 2.73 6.90
C THR A 930 21.76 2.15 6.92
N LEU A 931 21.99 0.98 6.32
CA LEU A 931 23.33 0.42 6.15
C LEU A 931 24.24 1.26 5.23
N ILE A 932 23.69 2.25 4.52
CA ILE A 932 24.48 3.23 3.74
C ILE A 932 25.58 3.88 4.60
N PHE A 933 25.37 4.01 5.92
CA PHE A 933 26.34 4.59 6.84
C PHE A 933 27.50 3.66 7.25
N PHE A 934 27.55 2.42 6.74
CA PHE A 934 28.76 1.59 6.78
C PHE A 934 29.73 1.89 5.62
N ILE A 935 29.27 2.55 4.54
CA ILE A 935 30.13 2.97 3.43
C ILE A 935 31.30 3.86 3.92
N PRO A 936 31.11 4.86 4.79
CA PRO A 936 32.21 5.66 5.31
C PRO A 936 33.27 4.84 6.04
N SER A 937 32.87 3.83 6.82
CA SER A 937 33.78 2.91 7.50
C SER A 937 34.57 2.07 6.50
N PHE A 938 33.91 1.51 5.49
CA PHE A 938 34.56 0.82 4.37
C PHE A 938 35.62 1.71 3.69
N LEU A 939 35.28 2.96 3.38
CA LEU A 939 36.18 3.91 2.73
C LEU A 939 37.37 4.31 3.61
N GLN A 940 37.16 4.50 4.90
CA GLN A 940 38.26 4.82 5.82
C GLN A 940 39.26 3.66 5.95
N ILE A 941 38.77 2.41 5.99
CA ILE A 941 39.65 1.23 5.97
C ILE A 941 40.39 1.12 4.63
N TYR A 942 39.69 1.35 3.51
CA TYR A 942 40.31 1.36 2.18
C TYR A 942 41.43 2.41 2.02
N ASN A 943 41.23 3.59 2.62
CA ASN A 943 42.16 4.71 2.58
C ASN A 943 43.37 4.54 3.50
N LYS A 944 43.35 3.58 4.44
CA LYS A 944 44.50 3.27 5.29
C LYS A 944 45.65 2.76 4.41
N ASP A 945 46.88 3.15 4.73
CA ASP A 945 48.07 2.67 4.02
C ASP A 945 48.59 1.36 4.62
N ASP A 946 48.46 1.20 5.95
CA ASP A 946 48.89 0.02 6.70
C ASP A 946 47.71 -0.63 7.43
N LEU A 947 47.32 -1.84 7.03
CA LEU A 947 46.20 -2.59 7.63
C LEU A 947 46.70 -3.65 8.60
N GLU A 948 46.10 -3.69 9.78
CA GLU A 948 46.22 -4.82 10.68
C GLU A 948 45.37 -6.00 10.20
N LYS A 949 45.68 -7.23 10.66
CA LYS A 949 44.86 -8.41 10.32
C LYS A 949 43.38 -8.23 10.67
N ILE A 950 43.11 -7.57 11.80
CA ILE A 950 41.74 -7.31 12.26
C ILE A 950 40.98 -6.36 11.32
N ASP A 951 41.68 -5.46 10.62
CA ASP A 951 41.06 -4.52 9.68
C ASP A 951 40.44 -5.23 8.47
N TYR A 952 41.07 -6.32 8.01
CA TYR A 952 40.49 -7.18 6.97
C TYR A 952 39.20 -7.86 7.43
N ILE A 953 39.12 -8.24 8.71
CA ILE A 953 37.93 -8.87 9.29
C ILE A 953 36.80 -7.85 9.39
N TYR A 954 37.07 -6.66 9.96
CA TYR A 954 36.09 -5.58 10.00
C TYR A 954 35.56 -5.26 8.61
N ASN A 955 36.45 -5.10 7.63
CA ASN A 955 36.05 -4.75 6.28
C ASN A 955 35.28 -5.87 5.58
N GLY A 956 35.67 -7.13 5.78
CA GLY A 956 34.96 -8.28 5.25
C GLY A 956 33.50 -8.32 5.73
N ILE A 957 33.28 -8.12 7.03
CA ILE A 957 31.92 -8.06 7.60
C ILE A 957 31.15 -6.88 7.01
N ILE A 958 31.76 -5.70 6.92
CA ILE A 958 31.12 -4.50 6.35
C ILE A 958 30.74 -4.73 4.89
N ILE A 959 31.63 -5.28 4.06
CA ILE A 959 31.36 -5.59 2.66
C ILE A 959 30.19 -6.56 2.56
N CYS A 960 30.15 -7.62 3.37
CA CYS A 960 29.00 -8.55 3.40
C CYS A 960 27.69 -7.85 3.76
N MET A 961 27.72 -6.87 4.67
CA MET A 961 26.54 -6.11 5.08
C MET A 961 26.03 -5.15 4.00
N ILE A 962 26.91 -4.50 3.22
CA ILE A 962 26.51 -3.49 2.21
C ILE A 962 26.41 -4.04 0.77
N SER A 963 26.87 -5.27 0.51
CA SER A 963 26.86 -5.87 -0.83
C SER A 963 25.52 -6.51 -1.18
N PHE A 964 25.30 -6.75 -2.47
CA PHE A 964 24.23 -7.61 -2.95
C PHE A 964 24.53 -9.07 -2.63
N THR A 965 24.17 -9.53 -1.42
CA THR A 965 23.95 -10.96 -1.20
C THR A 965 22.71 -11.37 -1.99
N PRO A 966 22.65 -12.54 -2.66
CA PRO A 966 21.42 -13.03 -3.27
C PRO A 966 20.29 -12.91 -2.25
N ILE A 967 19.35 -12.00 -2.48
CA ILE A 967 18.29 -11.68 -1.53
C ILE A 967 17.32 -12.84 -1.61
N TYR A 968 17.59 -13.88 -0.83
CA TYR A 968 16.70 -15.01 -0.72
C TYR A 968 15.66 -14.72 0.36
N TYR A 969 14.39 -14.79 -0.01
CA TYR A 969 13.31 -14.81 0.96
C TYR A 969 13.09 -16.26 1.39
N PHE A 970 13.32 -16.71 2.64
CA PHE A 970 13.13 -18.11 3.08
C PHE A 970 11.67 -18.56 3.12
N ASN A 971 10.75 -17.60 3.18
CA ASN A 971 9.31 -17.59 2.88
C ASN A 971 8.98 -16.12 2.54
N ASN A 972 7.81 -15.78 1.98
CA ASN A 972 7.45 -14.40 1.53
C ASN A 972 7.65 -13.27 2.58
N ASP A 973 8.08 -13.60 3.81
CA ASP A 973 8.33 -12.70 4.94
C ASP A 973 9.81 -12.50 5.35
N PHE A 974 10.78 -13.26 4.83
CA PHE A 974 12.12 -13.33 5.47
C PHE A 974 13.33 -13.28 4.53
N SER A 975 14.09 -12.17 4.46
CA SER A 975 15.28 -12.04 3.58
C SER A 975 16.60 -12.57 4.20
N LEU A 976 17.56 -13.07 3.40
CA LEU A 976 18.91 -13.40 3.86
C LEU A 976 19.61 -12.20 4.54
N TYR A 977 19.29 -10.99 4.08
CA TYR A 977 19.78 -9.75 4.66
C TYR A 977 19.32 -9.51 6.10
N SER A 978 18.07 -9.89 6.44
CA SER A 978 17.58 -9.85 7.83
C SER A 978 18.35 -10.79 8.77
N ILE A 979 19.22 -11.66 8.25
CA ILE A 979 20.19 -12.45 9.02
C ILE A 979 21.57 -11.79 9.03
N VAL A 980 22.08 -11.40 7.86
CA VAL A 980 23.45 -10.91 7.71
C VAL A 980 23.68 -9.59 8.47
N SER A 981 22.73 -8.66 8.40
CA SER A 981 22.83 -7.36 9.07
C SER A 981 22.93 -7.45 10.61
N PRO A 982 22.03 -8.15 11.33
CA PRO A 982 22.11 -8.24 12.79
C PRO A 982 23.33 -9.02 13.28
N ILE A 983 23.69 -10.12 12.60
CA ILE A 983 24.89 -10.90 12.93
C ILE A 983 26.15 -10.06 12.69
N GLY A 984 26.22 -9.34 11.57
CA GLY A 984 27.33 -8.47 11.24
C GLY A 984 27.54 -7.37 12.28
N ALA A 985 26.48 -6.67 12.68
CA ALA A 985 26.57 -5.64 13.72
C ALA A 985 27.00 -6.21 15.09
N LEU A 986 26.46 -7.37 15.48
CA LEU A 986 26.85 -8.07 16.70
C LEU A 986 28.35 -8.45 16.69
N LEU A 987 28.82 -9.02 15.58
CA LEU A 987 30.22 -9.39 15.40
C LEU A 987 31.14 -8.17 15.43
N LEU A 988 30.78 -7.09 14.72
CA LEU A 988 31.57 -5.86 14.69
C LEU A 988 31.74 -5.25 16.08
N ILE A 989 30.63 -5.08 16.83
CA ILE A 989 30.68 -4.49 18.18
C ILE A 989 31.44 -5.40 19.15
N SER A 990 31.23 -6.72 19.08
CA SER A 990 31.94 -7.67 19.94
C SER A 990 33.43 -7.68 19.65
N LEU A 991 33.83 -7.75 18.38
CA LEU A 991 35.23 -7.69 17.96
C LEU A 991 35.89 -6.35 18.33
N LEU A 992 35.17 -5.23 18.20
CA LEU A 992 35.66 -3.92 18.63
C LEU A 992 35.85 -3.84 20.14
N PHE A 993 34.94 -4.43 20.91
CA PHE A 993 35.10 -4.54 22.36
C PHE A 993 36.35 -5.34 22.72
N PHE A 994 36.53 -6.52 22.12
CA PHE A 994 37.72 -7.33 22.39
C PHE A 994 39.02 -6.64 21.98
N ASP A 995 39.08 -6.10 20.75
CA ASP A 995 40.26 -5.39 20.23
C ASP A 995 40.56 -4.10 21.00
N SER A 996 39.55 -3.37 21.47
CA SER A 996 39.79 -2.10 22.18
C SER A 996 40.09 -2.29 23.67
N VAL A 997 39.49 -3.29 24.32
CA VAL A 997 39.61 -3.49 25.78
C VAL A 997 40.80 -4.38 26.13
N PHE A 998 41.01 -5.49 25.41
CA PHE A 998 42.09 -6.43 25.75
C PHE A 998 43.46 -6.00 25.24
N LYS A 999 43.52 -5.22 24.15
CA LYS A 999 44.77 -4.64 23.66
C LYS A 999 45.34 -3.58 24.61
N ILE A 1000 44.49 -2.94 25.43
CA ILE A 1000 44.92 -2.05 26.54
C ILE A 1000 45.61 -2.87 27.64
N LYS A 1001 45.04 -4.02 28.04
CA LYS A 1001 45.65 -4.89 29.05
C LYS A 1001 47.01 -5.46 28.63
N SER A 1002 47.22 -5.76 27.34
CA SER A 1002 48.53 -6.27 26.87
C SER A 1002 49.63 -5.20 26.83
N VAL A 1003 49.28 -3.92 26.70
CA VAL A 1003 50.25 -2.81 26.70
C VAL A 1003 50.61 -2.40 28.13
N GLU A 1004 49.68 -2.47 29.09
CA GLU A 1004 49.98 -2.17 30.50
C GLU A 1004 50.87 -3.24 31.14
N CYS A 1005 50.71 -4.53 30.81
CA CYS A 1005 51.59 -5.61 31.32
C CYS A 1005 53.02 -5.61 30.74
N THR A 1006 53.30 -4.89 29.64
CA THR A 1006 54.64 -4.83 29.03
C THR A 1006 55.42 -3.56 29.42
N SER A 1007 54.83 -2.69 30.25
CA SER A 1007 55.49 -1.49 30.77
C SER A 1007 56.10 -1.66 32.17
N SER A 1008 56.18 -2.91 32.66
CA SER A 1008 56.76 -3.26 33.97
C SER A 1008 57.78 -4.41 33.91
N GLU A 1009 58.59 -4.49 32.86
CA GLU A 1009 59.81 -5.31 32.82
C GLU A 1009 60.99 -4.52 32.24
#